data_AF-A0A1T2X3W6-F1
#
_entry.id   AF-A0A1T2X3W6-F1
#
_cell.length_a   1.000
_cell.length_b   1.000
_cell.length_c   1.000
_cell.angle_alpha   90.00
_cell.angle_beta   90.00
_cell.angle_gamma   90.00
#
_symmetry.space_group_name_H-M   'P 1'
#
loop_
_entity.id
_entity.type
_entity.pdbx_description
1 polymer ?
#
loop_
_entity_poly.entity_id
_entity_poly.type
_entity_poly.pdbx_seq_one_letter_code
_entity_poly.pdbx_strand_id
1 'polypeptide(L)'
;MSLFKKRIAATIVAFTLLMPFGMAHAASNEYSTIGSAIASGLQGWYNENTGLWDSTGWWNSANALEAIIDYSSQSESTEFLHVISNTYEKHKAGNFLNHYYDDEGWWALAWIKAYDLTQEQRYLDMAKTIFEDMKGAWDSTCNGGVWWNKDRSYKNAITNELFLTIAARLHQRTPEDTGEGSFLDWAEKEWAWFQSSGMMNSDNLVNDGLNNACKNNGGTTWTYNQGVVIGGLIELYKIKGDEQYINTAKSIADAAIATLVNADGILKEPCEENGCGADGTSFKGIFMRNLNYLYDTTHDITYRKFTEKNVDSLWANKNSMNQVGAKWYAPADAISASTQHSALDAVNGLVKKVPKGSSALPNVASSGSVSSSEPCDAAHGPDMAVDGKVKKESKFCSQAANKWLQVDLGSQYKIAKFTIHHAGSAGEDPAINTKSYNIQISQDGTQWIKAAEIAGNTENVTNHDILLTSARYVLLNITDTDSNPAIIYEFEIYGEQSSDGPNLALNKAGTGSKACAASEGPDKAFDGEITRNSKFCSSGVTNPWLQVDLGSIVAVSKVVIKHAGFGGENPNWNTKDFNILVSEDGTTWTTAAQVTGNTGSETTHQISPVSAQYVKLDITNAGKDNVARIYELEVYGKQ
;
A
#
# COMPACT_ATOMS: atom_id res chain seq x y z
N MET A 1 28.30 15.09 -69.14
CA MET A 1 27.17 15.47 -68.27
C MET A 1 26.45 14.18 -67.89
N SER A 2 26.72 13.58 -66.72
CA SER A 2 26.17 13.92 -65.39
C SER A 2 24.67 13.56 -65.34
N LEU A 3 24.09 12.68 -64.51
CA LEU A 3 24.39 12.14 -63.17
C LEU A 3 23.83 10.70 -63.02
N PHE A 4 24.62 9.74 -62.52
CA PHE A 4 24.58 9.15 -61.17
C PHE A 4 23.21 8.60 -60.67
N LYS A 5 23.03 7.28 -60.72
CA LYS A 5 22.22 6.50 -59.76
C LYS A 5 23.16 5.64 -58.92
N LYS A 6 23.43 6.05 -57.67
CA LYS A 6 24.18 5.28 -56.67
C LYS A 6 23.24 4.28 -56.00
N ARG A 7 23.72 3.04 -55.90
CA ARG A 7 23.23 2.00 -54.97
C ARG A 7 23.46 2.47 -53.53
N ILE A 8 22.47 2.31 -52.66
CA ILE A 8 22.66 2.38 -51.20
C ILE A 8 22.31 1.00 -50.65
N ALA A 9 23.33 0.34 -50.08
CA ALA A 9 23.16 -0.83 -49.25
C ALA A 9 22.60 -0.36 -47.89
N ALA A 10 21.49 -0.95 -47.46
CA ALA A 10 20.94 -0.73 -46.13
C ALA A 10 21.65 -1.68 -45.15
N THR A 11 22.56 -1.13 -44.35
CA THR A 11 23.11 -1.80 -43.17
C THR A 11 22.02 -1.84 -42.10
N ILE A 12 21.54 -3.02 -41.76
CA ILE A 12 20.66 -3.24 -40.60
C ILE A 12 21.54 -3.11 -39.35
N VAL A 13 21.44 -1.97 -38.66
CA VAL A 13 21.93 -1.81 -37.30
C VAL A 13 20.81 -2.24 -36.38
N ALA A 14 20.98 -3.38 -35.71
CA ALA A 14 20.09 -3.81 -34.65
C ALA A 14 20.26 -2.86 -33.44
N PHE A 15 19.27 -2.01 -33.20
CA PHE A 15 19.11 -1.34 -31.91
C PHE A 15 18.48 -2.34 -30.95
N THR A 16 19.30 -2.96 -30.10
CA THR A 16 18.85 -3.64 -28.90
C THR A 16 18.31 -2.57 -27.95
N LEU A 17 16.97 -2.42 -27.89
CA LEU A 17 16.31 -1.69 -26.82
C LEU A 17 16.44 -2.52 -25.53
N LEU A 18 17.46 -2.22 -24.73
CA LEU A 18 17.48 -2.56 -23.31
C LEU A 18 16.47 -1.63 -22.62
N MET A 19 15.27 -2.12 -22.32
CA MET A 19 14.36 -1.46 -21.37
C MET A 19 14.58 -2.02 -19.96
N PRO A 20 14.47 -1.17 -18.92
CA PRO A 20 14.90 -1.50 -17.57
C PRO A 20 13.92 -2.46 -16.87
N PHE A 21 14.46 -3.55 -16.32
CA PHE A 21 13.85 -4.28 -15.20
C PHE A 21 13.80 -3.33 -13.99
N GLY A 22 12.60 -2.97 -13.50
CA GLY A 22 12.50 -2.15 -12.28
C GLY A 22 11.12 -1.55 -11.91
N MET A 23 10.15 -1.49 -12.83
CA MET A 23 9.02 -0.55 -12.64
C MET A 23 8.01 -0.89 -11.51
N ALA A 24 7.75 -2.15 -11.16
CA ALA A 24 6.73 -2.45 -10.12
C ALA A 24 7.24 -2.23 -8.68
N HIS A 25 8.52 -2.53 -8.40
CA HIS A 25 9.16 -2.25 -7.11
C HIS A 25 9.63 -0.79 -6.99
N ALA A 26 9.91 -0.13 -8.13
CA ALA A 26 10.16 1.31 -8.18
C ALA A 26 8.89 2.12 -7.85
N ALA A 27 7.72 1.71 -8.34
CA ALA A 27 6.45 2.41 -8.12
C ALA A 27 6.04 2.46 -6.63
N SER A 28 6.26 1.41 -5.83
CA SER A 28 5.92 1.43 -4.40
C SER A 28 6.85 2.32 -3.55
N ASN A 29 8.15 2.37 -3.86
CA ASN A 29 9.09 3.31 -3.23
C ASN A 29 8.85 4.74 -3.72
N GLU A 30 8.37 4.89 -4.95
CA GLU A 30 7.92 6.15 -5.53
C GLU A 30 6.71 6.69 -4.78
N TYR A 31 5.65 5.91 -4.53
CA TYR A 31 4.47 6.40 -3.80
C TYR A 31 4.75 6.79 -2.34
N SER A 32 5.64 6.09 -1.63
CA SER A 32 6.06 6.52 -0.29
C SER A 32 6.83 7.85 -0.35
N THR A 33 7.67 8.05 -1.37
CA THR A 33 8.38 9.32 -1.60
C THR A 33 7.42 10.45 -1.98
N ILE A 34 6.43 10.16 -2.83
CA ILE A 34 5.35 11.07 -3.19
C ILE A 34 4.57 11.47 -1.93
N GLY A 35 4.14 10.49 -1.13
CA GLY A 35 3.42 10.70 0.12
C GLY A 35 4.20 11.60 1.08
N SER A 36 5.48 11.31 1.28
CA SER A 36 6.36 12.13 2.12
C SER A 36 6.46 13.56 1.62
N ALA A 37 6.73 13.75 0.33
CA ALA A 37 6.84 15.09 -0.26
C ALA A 37 5.53 15.87 -0.18
N ILE A 38 4.39 15.22 -0.41
CA ILE A 38 3.07 15.87 -0.32
C ILE A 38 2.76 16.22 1.14
N ALA A 39 3.02 15.32 2.09
CA ALA A 39 2.80 15.54 3.52
C ALA A 39 3.67 16.68 4.07
N SER A 40 4.97 16.70 3.75
CA SER A 40 5.86 17.81 4.11
C SER A 40 5.41 19.12 3.44
N GLY A 41 4.99 19.07 2.18
CA GLY A 41 4.43 20.21 1.47
C GLY A 41 3.19 20.77 2.16
N LEU A 42 2.28 19.91 2.62
CA LEU A 42 1.07 20.29 3.35
C LEU A 42 1.40 21.04 4.66
N GLN A 43 2.47 20.66 5.36
CA GLN A 43 2.92 21.38 6.56
C GLN A 43 3.39 22.81 6.27
N GLY A 44 3.72 23.15 5.02
CA GLY A 44 4.03 24.53 4.64
C GLY A 44 2.87 25.52 4.86
N TRP A 45 1.63 25.02 4.97
CA TRP A 45 0.47 25.83 5.34
C TRP A 45 0.03 25.66 6.79
N TYR A 46 0.64 24.74 7.55
CA TYR A 46 0.24 24.53 8.94
C TYR A 46 0.70 25.70 9.82
N ASN A 47 -0.25 26.32 10.51
CA ASN A 47 -0.02 27.49 11.34
C ASN A 47 -0.06 27.10 12.82
N GLU A 48 1.12 26.91 13.41
CA GLU A 48 1.30 26.50 14.81
C GLU A 48 0.57 27.38 15.84
N ASN A 49 0.35 28.65 15.52
CA ASN A 49 -0.34 29.56 16.44
C ASN A 49 -1.84 29.29 16.50
N THR A 50 -2.44 28.91 15.36
CA THR A 50 -3.87 28.62 15.24
C THR A 50 -4.18 27.14 15.38
N GLY A 51 -3.21 26.25 15.13
CA GLY A 51 -3.43 24.80 15.05
C GLY A 51 -4.25 24.39 13.82
N LEU A 52 -4.23 25.17 12.74
CA LEU A 52 -4.99 24.92 11.51
C LEU A 52 -4.12 25.18 10.28
N TRP A 53 -4.60 24.80 9.10
CA TRP A 53 -3.92 25.10 7.84
C TRP A 53 -4.42 26.42 7.25
N ASP A 54 -3.50 27.33 6.95
CA ASP A 54 -3.81 28.55 6.23
C ASP A 54 -4.32 28.22 4.80
N SER A 55 -5.00 29.16 4.15
CA SER A 55 -5.60 29.04 2.80
C SER A 55 -6.80 28.10 2.66
N THR A 56 -7.28 27.49 3.75
CA THR A 56 -8.42 26.59 3.73
C THR A 56 -9.44 26.89 4.82
N GLY A 57 -10.67 26.39 4.67
CA GLY A 57 -11.73 26.51 5.66
C GLY A 57 -11.48 25.67 6.92
N TRP A 58 -12.29 25.92 7.95
CA TRP A 58 -12.16 25.24 9.24
C TRP A 58 -12.40 23.73 9.14
N TRP A 59 -13.43 23.29 8.42
CA TRP A 59 -13.70 21.87 8.22
C TRP A 59 -12.70 21.20 7.26
N ASN A 60 -12.17 21.93 6.28
CA ASN A 60 -11.11 21.42 5.41
C ASN A 60 -9.83 21.14 6.21
N SER A 61 -9.57 21.90 7.28
CA SER A 61 -8.45 21.63 8.20
C SER A 61 -8.61 20.29 8.92
N ALA A 62 -9.84 19.85 9.20
CA ALA A 62 -10.10 18.51 9.73
C ALA A 62 -9.69 17.42 8.73
N ASN A 63 -9.95 17.63 7.43
CA ASN A 63 -9.52 16.71 6.38
C ASN A 63 -7.99 16.75 6.16
N ALA A 64 -7.37 17.92 6.24
CA ALA A 64 -5.91 18.02 6.25
C ALA A 64 -5.29 17.25 7.42
N LEU A 65 -5.89 17.35 8.61
CA LEU A 65 -5.47 16.58 9.78
C LEU A 65 -5.67 15.07 9.57
N GLU A 66 -6.83 14.64 9.05
CA GLU A 66 -7.08 13.22 8.78
C GLU A 66 -6.11 12.65 7.74
N ALA A 67 -5.79 13.39 6.67
CA ALA A 67 -4.81 12.99 5.68
C ALA A 67 -3.40 12.83 6.28
N ILE A 68 -3.01 13.69 7.23
CA ILE A 68 -1.76 13.58 7.97
C ILE A 68 -1.77 12.39 8.93
N ILE A 69 -2.88 12.15 9.64
CA ILE A 69 -3.03 10.98 10.52
C ILE A 69 -2.94 9.68 9.73
N ASP A 70 -3.62 9.60 8.59
CA ASP A 70 -3.54 8.45 7.70
C ASP A 70 -2.10 8.28 7.18
N TYR A 71 -1.44 9.35 6.71
CA TYR A 71 -0.03 9.27 6.32
C TYR A 71 0.86 8.73 7.45
N SER A 72 0.74 9.29 8.66
CA SER A 72 1.48 8.83 9.85
C SER A 72 1.18 7.36 10.19
N SER A 73 -0.06 6.92 10.02
CA SER A 73 -0.42 5.53 10.26
C SER A 73 0.12 4.57 9.20
N GLN A 74 0.18 4.97 7.93
CA GLN A 74 0.69 4.10 6.86
C GLN A 74 2.21 4.04 6.86
N SER A 75 2.87 5.18 7.07
CA SER A 75 4.33 5.33 7.04
C SER A 75 5.01 5.06 8.39
N GLU A 76 4.24 4.91 9.47
CA GLU A 76 4.73 4.91 10.86
C GLU A 76 5.52 6.17 11.27
N SER A 77 5.40 7.26 10.49
CA SER A 77 6.04 8.53 10.82
C SER A 77 5.44 9.15 12.07
N THR A 78 6.29 9.44 13.05
CA THR A 78 5.96 10.16 14.28
C THR A 78 6.10 11.69 14.12
N GLU A 79 6.58 12.15 12.97
CA GLU A 79 6.88 13.57 12.68
C GLU A 79 5.68 14.48 12.98
N PHE A 80 4.47 14.03 12.63
CA PHE A 80 3.27 14.85 12.68
C PHE A 80 2.39 14.65 13.93
N LEU A 81 2.83 13.88 14.94
CA LEU A 81 2.06 13.71 16.17
C LEU A 81 1.83 15.03 16.93
N HIS A 82 2.78 15.96 16.81
CA HIS A 82 2.64 17.31 17.39
C HIS A 82 1.51 18.11 16.74
N VAL A 83 1.24 17.91 15.45
CA VAL A 83 0.14 18.57 14.71
C VAL A 83 -1.21 18.16 15.29
N ILE A 84 -1.41 16.86 15.54
CA ILE A 84 -2.63 16.32 16.16
C ILE A 84 -2.88 16.95 17.52
N SER A 85 -1.86 16.91 18.39
CA SER A 85 -1.98 17.43 19.75
C SER A 85 -2.14 18.96 19.79
N ASN A 86 -1.40 19.72 18.98
CA ASN A 86 -1.53 21.18 18.93
C ASN A 86 -2.90 21.61 18.39
N THR A 87 -3.37 21.01 17.29
CA THR A 87 -4.72 21.27 16.75
C THR A 87 -5.80 21.03 17.81
N TYR A 88 -5.70 19.90 18.53
CA TYR A 88 -6.64 19.58 19.61
C TYR A 88 -6.62 20.64 20.71
N GLU A 89 -5.44 20.96 21.24
CA GLU A 89 -5.28 21.89 22.36
C GLU A 89 -5.76 23.32 22.05
N LYS A 90 -5.63 23.77 20.79
CA LYS A 90 -6.08 25.09 20.35
C LYS A 90 -7.60 25.24 20.27
N HIS A 91 -8.33 24.16 19.98
CA HIS A 91 -9.75 24.21 19.64
C HIS A 91 -10.66 23.44 20.60
N LYS A 92 -10.11 22.60 21.49
CA LYS A 92 -10.91 21.80 22.44
C LYS A 92 -11.88 22.62 23.32
N ALA A 93 -11.58 23.89 23.59
CA ALA A 93 -12.45 24.75 24.39
C ALA A 93 -13.82 25.02 23.73
N GLY A 94 -13.89 24.93 22.40
CA GLY A 94 -15.14 25.02 21.62
C GLY A 94 -15.77 23.67 21.29
N ASN A 95 -15.23 22.57 21.82
CA ASN A 95 -15.67 21.19 21.53
C ASN A 95 -15.70 20.82 20.03
N PHE A 96 -15.03 21.58 19.18
CA PHE A 96 -15.14 21.44 17.72
C PHE A 96 -16.60 21.49 17.23
N LEU A 97 -17.40 22.37 17.83
CA LEU A 97 -18.78 22.65 17.41
C LEU A 97 -18.85 24.00 16.69
N ASN A 98 -19.69 24.08 15.66
CA ASN A 98 -19.96 25.32 14.94
C ASN A 98 -21.44 25.39 14.46
N HIS A 99 -21.74 26.14 13.41
CA HIS A 99 -23.11 26.29 12.90
C HIS A 99 -23.56 25.16 11.96
N TYR A 100 -22.63 24.38 11.42
CA TYR A 100 -22.81 23.40 10.35
C TYR A 100 -22.44 22.00 10.85
N TYR A 101 -23.38 21.07 10.81
CA TYR A 101 -23.18 19.73 11.39
C TYR A 101 -22.22 18.86 10.55
N ASP A 102 -22.12 19.10 9.25
CA ASP A 102 -21.08 18.48 8.42
C ASP A 102 -19.69 18.96 8.81
N ASP A 103 -19.47 20.25 9.03
CA ASP A 103 -18.20 20.78 9.51
C ASP A 103 -17.71 20.06 10.78
N GLU A 104 -18.63 19.86 11.72
CA GLU A 104 -18.39 19.12 12.97
C GLU A 104 -18.09 17.64 12.69
N GLY A 105 -18.85 17.01 11.80
CA GLY A 105 -18.68 15.61 11.43
C GLY A 105 -17.29 15.29 10.89
N TRP A 106 -16.68 16.19 10.13
CA TRP A 106 -15.28 16.04 9.67
C TRP A 106 -14.29 15.97 10.83
N TRP A 107 -14.48 16.80 11.87
CA TRP A 107 -13.65 16.75 13.07
C TRP A 107 -13.86 15.46 13.85
N ALA A 108 -15.09 14.96 13.96
CA ALA A 108 -15.36 13.69 14.63
C ALA A 108 -14.61 12.53 13.96
N LEU A 109 -14.61 12.45 12.62
CA LEU A 109 -13.84 11.44 11.89
C LEU A 109 -12.33 11.56 12.12
N ALA A 110 -11.79 12.79 12.06
CA ALA A 110 -10.38 13.05 12.34
C ALA A 110 -10.00 12.64 13.78
N TRP A 111 -10.87 12.88 14.77
CA TRP A 111 -10.60 12.50 16.16
C TRP A 111 -10.70 11.00 16.42
N ILE A 112 -11.59 10.28 15.73
CA ILE A 112 -11.60 8.81 15.77
C ILE A 112 -10.28 8.26 15.21
N LYS A 113 -9.81 8.82 14.10
CA LYS A 113 -8.52 8.46 13.50
C LYS A 113 -7.33 8.80 14.41
N ALA A 114 -7.37 9.95 15.08
CA ALA A 114 -6.36 10.34 16.06
C ALA A 114 -6.32 9.36 17.25
N TYR A 115 -7.48 8.90 17.73
CA TYR A 115 -7.56 7.84 18.73
C TYR A 115 -6.97 6.53 18.20
N ASP A 116 -7.32 6.10 16.99
CA ASP A 116 -6.77 4.87 16.39
C ASP A 116 -5.24 4.90 16.28
N LEU A 117 -4.65 6.08 16.01
CA LEU A 117 -3.21 6.25 15.90
C LEU A 117 -2.52 6.33 17.27
N THR A 118 -3.04 7.11 18.20
CA THR A 118 -2.34 7.49 19.44
C THR A 118 -2.79 6.71 20.68
N GLN A 119 -3.97 6.09 20.61
CA GLN A 119 -4.68 5.46 21.73
C GLN A 119 -5.00 6.44 22.89
N GLU A 120 -4.95 7.76 22.65
CA GLU A 120 -5.31 8.75 23.66
C GLU A 120 -6.83 8.96 23.73
N GLN A 121 -7.44 8.61 24.86
CA GLN A 121 -8.88 8.62 25.06
C GLN A 121 -9.56 9.98 24.78
N ARG A 122 -8.86 11.10 25.02
CA ARG A 122 -9.39 12.45 24.79
C ARG A 122 -9.93 12.67 23.38
N TYR A 123 -9.33 12.04 22.37
CA TYR A 123 -9.78 12.18 20.99
C TYR A 123 -11.10 11.43 20.75
N LEU A 124 -11.22 10.20 21.27
CA LEU A 124 -12.46 9.43 21.17
C LEU A 124 -13.61 10.10 21.94
N ASP A 125 -13.32 10.68 23.11
CA ASP A 125 -14.33 11.42 23.89
C ASP A 125 -14.80 12.69 23.18
N MET A 126 -13.91 13.39 22.47
CA MET A 126 -14.28 14.53 21.65
C MET A 126 -15.17 14.11 20.46
N ALA A 127 -14.84 13.00 19.78
CA ALA A 127 -15.68 12.47 18.71
C ALA A 127 -17.10 12.11 19.21
N LYS A 128 -17.22 11.53 20.40
CA LYS A 128 -18.52 11.25 21.05
C LYS A 128 -19.28 12.54 21.36
N THR A 129 -18.58 13.58 21.82
CA THR A 129 -19.19 14.89 22.11
C THR A 129 -19.78 15.52 20.86
N ILE A 130 -19.05 15.47 19.74
CA ILE A 130 -19.52 15.96 18.45
C ILE A 130 -20.72 15.15 17.94
N PHE A 131 -20.64 13.82 18.02
CA PHE A 131 -21.73 12.96 17.58
C PHE A 131 -23.03 13.21 18.36
N GLU A 132 -22.93 13.47 19.67
CA GLU A 132 -24.09 13.82 20.50
C GLU A 132 -24.78 15.11 20.02
N ASP A 133 -24.00 16.11 19.58
CA ASP A 133 -24.54 17.34 19.04
C ASP A 133 -25.22 17.10 17.68
N MET A 134 -24.57 16.38 16.75
CA MET A 134 -25.16 15.99 15.46
C MET A 134 -26.47 15.20 15.63
N LYS A 135 -26.54 14.31 16.63
CA LYS A 135 -27.75 13.54 16.96
C LYS A 135 -28.93 14.47 17.28
N GLY A 136 -28.68 15.65 17.86
CA GLY A 136 -29.69 16.68 18.13
C GLY A 136 -30.31 17.30 16.86
N ALA A 137 -29.67 17.14 15.70
CA ALA A 137 -30.21 17.57 14.41
C ALA A 137 -31.07 16.51 13.70
N TRP A 138 -31.16 15.28 14.21
CA TRP A 138 -32.10 14.32 13.68
C TRP A 138 -33.54 14.65 14.13
N ASP A 139 -34.49 14.68 13.20
CA ASP A 139 -35.92 14.80 13.50
C ASP A 139 -36.82 14.02 12.52
N SER A 140 -38.14 14.12 12.68
CA SER A 140 -39.12 13.42 11.85
C SER A 140 -39.40 14.10 10.50
N THR A 141 -38.84 15.28 10.22
CA THR A 141 -38.98 15.93 8.90
C THR A 141 -38.34 15.03 7.85
N CYS A 142 -39.01 14.82 6.71
CA CYS A 142 -38.56 13.84 5.71
C CYS A 142 -38.39 12.41 6.25
N ASN A 143 -39.19 12.03 7.26
CA ASN A 143 -39.18 10.73 7.93
C ASN A 143 -37.87 10.38 8.65
N GLY A 144 -37.00 11.37 8.90
CA GLY A 144 -35.66 11.12 9.47
C GLY A 144 -34.61 12.03 8.85
N GLY A 145 -33.36 11.73 9.16
CA GLY A 145 -32.18 12.43 8.66
C GLY A 145 -31.77 13.62 9.51
N VAL A 146 -30.49 13.92 9.46
CA VAL A 146 -29.80 15.03 10.13
C VAL A 146 -29.88 16.28 9.25
N TRP A 147 -30.21 17.42 9.87
CA TRP A 147 -30.15 18.73 9.23
C TRP A 147 -28.72 19.18 8.99
N TRP A 148 -28.48 19.90 7.89
CA TRP A 148 -27.18 20.43 7.52
C TRP A 148 -26.62 21.44 8.54
N ASN A 149 -27.46 22.32 9.06
CA ASN A 149 -27.06 23.38 9.99
C ASN A 149 -28.06 23.56 11.13
N LYS A 150 -27.67 24.35 12.15
CA LYS A 150 -28.52 24.59 13.32
C LYS A 150 -29.85 25.30 12.98
N ASP A 151 -29.90 26.03 11.86
CA ASP A 151 -31.12 26.69 11.36
C ASP A 151 -32.12 25.71 10.71
N ARG A 152 -31.73 24.44 10.53
CA ARG A 152 -32.55 23.38 9.92
C ARG A 152 -33.02 23.75 8.52
N SER A 153 -32.12 24.32 7.71
CA SER A 153 -32.48 24.85 6.39
C SER A 153 -32.49 23.80 5.26
N TYR A 154 -31.78 22.69 5.42
CA TYR A 154 -31.52 21.73 4.34
C TYR A 154 -31.12 20.36 4.89
N LYS A 155 -31.56 19.26 4.27
CA LYS A 155 -31.04 17.90 4.53
C LYS A 155 -30.23 17.46 3.30
N ASN A 156 -28.91 17.60 3.40
CA ASN A 156 -27.97 17.19 2.37
C ASN A 156 -27.42 15.79 2.64
N ALA A 157 -26.87 15.19 1.60
CA ALA A 157 -26.29 13.86 1.67
C ALA A 157 -25.09 13.83 2.63
N ILE A 158 -24.14 14.77 2.48
CA ILE A 158 -22.89 14.72 3.24
C ILE A 158 -23.08 14.69 4.76
N THR A 159 -23.96 15.49 5.35
CA THR A 159 -24.17 15.50 6.80
C THR A 159 -24.66 14.14 7.31
N ASN A 160 -25.52 13.48 6.53
CA ASN A 160 -26.09 12.17 6.86
C ASN A 160 -25.08 11.04 6.64
N GLU A 161 -24.26 11.11 5.59
CA GLU A 161 -23.17 10.16 5.35
C GLU A 161 -22.09 10.22 6.43
N LEU A 162 -21.74 11.43 6.88
CA LEU A 162 -20.84 11.65 8.01
C LEU A 162 -21.44 11.06 9.29
N PHE A 163 -22.71 11.35 9.58
CA PHE A 163 -23.40 10.82 10.75
C PHE A 163 -23.38 9.28 10.78
N LEU A 164 -23.72 8.64 9.66
CA LEU A 164 -23.62 7.18 9.48
C LEU A 164 -22.21 6.66 9.79
N THR A 165 -21.21 7.27 9.16
CA THR A 165 -19.81 6.81 9.24
C THR A 165 -19.26 6.98 10.66
N ILE A 166 -19.55 8.10 11.32
CA ILE A 166 -19.14 8.36 12.70
C ILE A 166 -19.81 7.36 13.64
N ALA A 167 -21.13 7.14 13.51
CA ALA A 167 -21.85 6.17 14.34
C ALA A 167 -21.24 4.76 14.24
N ALA A 168 -21.03 4.27 13.01
CA ALA A 168 -20.45 2.95 12.78
C ALA A 168 -19.00 2.84 13.32
N ARG A 169 -18.19 3.89 13.14
CA ARG A 169 -16.81 3.90 13.66
C ARG A 169 -16.76 3.97 15.19
N LEU A 170 -17.60 4.80 15.82
CA LEU A 170 -17.70 4.87 17.28
C LEU A 170 -18.11 3.51 17.87
N HIS A 171 -19.08 2.83 17.27
CA HIS A 171 -19.47 1.49 17.71
C HIS A 171 -18.29 0.50 17.69
N GLN A 172 -17.49 0.47 16.62
CA GLN A 172 -16.31 -0.40 16.54
C GLN A 172 -15.27 -0.15 17.66
N ARG A 173 -15.20 1.07 18.21
CA ARG A 173 -14.31 1.43 19.32
C ARG A 173 -14.97 1.31 20.70
N THR A 174 -16.28 1.15 20.74
CA THR A 174 -17.09 1.00 21.96
C THR A 174 -18.15 -0.09 21.79
N PRO A 175 -17.74 -1.34 21.51
CA PRO A 175 -18.68 -2.43 21.21
C PRO A 175 -19.61 -2.76 22.40
N GLU A 176 -19.29 -2.30 23.61
CA GLU A 176 -20.12 -2.39 24.80
C GLU A 176 -21.35 -1.46 24.78
N ASP A 177 -21.33 -0.39 23.98
CA ASP A 177 -22.48 0.49 23.76
C ASP A 177 -23.51 -0.21 22.86
N THR A 178 -24.60 -0.68 23.47
CA THR A 178 -25.59 -1.56 22.83
C THR A 178 -27.02 -1.18 23.20
N GLY A 179 -27.98 -1.55 22.35
CA GLY A 179 -29.41 -1.30 22.55
C GLY A 179 -29.89 -0.01 21.88
N GLU A 180 -31.14 0.36 22.17
CA GLU A 180 -31.78 1.55 21.62
C GLU A 180 -31.01 2.82 21.98
N GLY A 181 -30.70 3.65 20.98
CA GLY A 181 -29.93 4.87 21.14
C GLY A 181 -28.40 4.68 21.15
N SER A 182 -27.90 3.44 21.05
CA SER A 182 -26.46 3.18 20.88
C SER A 182 -25.94 3.64 19.53
N PHE A 183 -24.62 3.72 19.37
CA PHE A 183 -23.99 4.08 18.10
C PHE A 183 -24.37 3.14 16.96
N LEU A 184 -24.48 1.82 17.21
CA LEU A 184 -24.91 0.88 16.18
C LEU A 184 -26.37 1.08 15.79
N ASP A 185 -27.26 1.30 16.76
CA ASP A 185 -28.68 1.58 16.51
C ASP A 185 -28.83 2.84 15.62
N TRP A 186 -28.05 3.90 15.90
CA TRP A 186 -28.03 5.09 15.06
C TRP A 186 -27.46 4.85 13.67
N ALA A 187 -26.38 4.05 13.54
CA ALA A 187 -25.81 3.72 12.23
C ALA A 187 -26.83 2.94 11.36
N GLU A 188 -27.51 1.96 11.93
CA GLU A 188 -28.53 1.17 11.23
C GLU A 188 -29.75 2.02 10.85
N LYS A 189 -30.20 2.89 11.76
CA LYS A 189 -31.32 3.82 11.54
C LYS A 189 -31.02 4.85 10.46
N GLU A 190 -29.83 5.45 10.49
CA GLU A 190 -29.36 6.39 9.47
C GLU A 190 -29.28 5.70 8.11
N TRP A 191 -28.64 4.54 8.01
CA TRP A 191 -28.53 3.83 6.73
C TRP A 191 -29.89 3.40 6.15
N ALA A 192 -30.81 2.94 7.01
CA ALA A 192 -32.18 2.63 6.59
C ALA A 192 -32.90 3.86 6.04
N TRP A 193 -32.75 5.02 6.70
CA TRP A 193 -33.32 6.27 6.21
C TRP A 193 -32.66 6.73 4.91
N PHE A 194 -31.33 6.73 4.84
CA PHE A 194 -30.57 7.19 3.67
C PHE A 194 -30.95 6.41 2.41
N GLN A 195 -31.07 5.07 2.50
CA GLN A 195 -31.57 4.24 1.41
C GLN A 195 -32.99 4.62 0.97
N SER A 196 -33.86 4.96 1.91
CA SER A 196 -35.26 5.32 1.64
C SER A 196 -35.45 6.77 1.16
N SER A 197 -34.46 7.64 1.37
CA SER A 197 -34.52 9.07 1.06
C SER A 197 -34.64 9.36 -0.44
N GLY A 198 -34.13 8.43 -1.27
CA GLY A 198 -34.02 8.56 -2.72
C GLY A 198 -32.81 9.36 -3.20
N MET A 199 -31.89 9.77 -2.32
CA MET A 199 -30.68 10.53 -2.70
C MET A 199 -29.72 9.72 -3.58
N MET A 200 -29.71 8.38 -3.47
CA MET A 200 -29.11 7.50 -4.47
C MET A 200 -30.01 7.43 -5.71
N ASN A 201 -29.51 7.92 -6.85
CA ASN A 201 -30.25 7.97 -8.11
C ASN A 201 -30.12 6.67 -8.93
N SER A 202 -30.77 6.65 -10.09
CA SER A 202 -30.80 5.49 -10.99
C SER A 202 -29.44 5.13 -11.59
N ASP A 203 -28.47 6.04 -11.55
CA ASP A 203 -27.11 5.82 -12.05
C ASP A 203 -26.17 5.31 -10.94
N ASN A 204 -26.71 4.97 -9.77
CA ASN A 204 -25.97 4.60 -8.56
C ASN A 204 -25.06 5.72 -8.02
N LEU A 205 -25.39 6.98 -8.30
CA LEU A 205 -24.71 8.14 -7.71
C LEU A 205 -25.60 8.81 -6.66
N VAL A 206 -24.97 9.46 -5.70
CA VAL A 206 -25.61 10.24 -4.64
C VAL A 206 -25.70 11.71 -5.06
N ASN A 207 -26.93 12.21 -5.18
CA ASN A 207 -27.20 13.64 -5.37
C ASN A 207 -27.07 14.41 -4.05
N ASP A 208 -26.88 15.73 -4.17
CA ASP A 208 -26.56 16.64 -3.06
C ASP A 208 -27.52 16.61 -1.86
N GLY A 209 -28.82 16.34 -2.06
CA GLY A 209 -29.75 16.34 -0.94
C GLY A 209 -31.22 16.25 -1.27
N LEU A 210 -32.05 16.66 -0.31
CA LEU A 210 -33.51 16.67 -0.42
C LEU A 210 -34.07 18.08 -0.60
N ASN A 211 -35.06 18.22 -1.47
CA ASN A 211 -35.85 19.44 -1.57
C ASN A 211 -36.90 19.54 -0.45
N ASN A 212 -37.62 20.67 -0.39
CA ASN A 212 -38.67 20.92 0.61
C ASN A 212 -39.86 19.93 0.56
N ALA A 213 -39.99 19.14 -0.51
CA ALA A 213 -40.99 18.07 -0.62
C ALA A 213 -40.43 16.71 -0.17
N CYS A 214 -39.25 16.68 0.46
CA CYS A 214 -38.56 15.47 0.90
C CYS A 214 -38.33 14.47 -0.25
N LYS A 215 -37.92 15.00 -1.40
CA LYS A 215 -37.50 14.23 -2.57
C LYS A 215 -36.08 14.60 -2.94
N ASN A 216 -35.36 13.64 -3.53
CA ASN A 216 -34.07 13.91 -4.16
C ASN A 216 -34.16 15.16 -5.03
N ASN A 217 -33.27 16.11 -4.77
CA ASN A 217 -33.23 17.39 -5.46
C ASN A 217 -32.66 17.30 -6.89
N GLY A 218 -32.09 16.14 -7.28
CA GLY A 218 -31.40 15.97 -8.56
C GLY A 218 -30.16 16.86 -8.70
N GLY A 219 -29.62 17.33 -7.58
CA GLY A 219 -28.47 18.23 -7.52
C GLY A 219 -27.17 17.55 -7.92
N THR A 220 -26.06 18.30 -7.89
CA THR A 220 -24.75 17.81 -8.31
C THR A 220 -24.35 16.53 -7.56
N THR A 221 -23.82 15.56 -8.30
CA THR A 221 -23.19 14.35 -7.75
C THR A 221 -21.71 14.64 -7.50
N TRP A 222 -21.40 15.20 -6.34
CA TRP A 222 -20.03 15.52 -5.92
C TRP A 222 -19.26 14.25 -5.53
N THR A 223 -17.94 14.19 -5.77
CA THR A 223 -17.19 12.95 -5.51
C THR A 223 -17.21 12.55 -4.03
N TYR A 224 -17.13 13.51 -3.10
CA TYR A 224 -17.13 13.25 -1.66
C TYR A 224 -18.41 12.58 -1.14
N ASN A 225 -19.59 12.94 -1.68
CA ASN A 225 -20.86 12.27 -1.34
C ASN A 225 -20.85 10.79 -1.74
N GLN A 226 -20.08 10.45 -2.78
CA GLN A 226 -19.91 9.06 -3.19
C GLN A 226 -18.93 8.35 -2.23
N GLY A 227 -17.89 9.07 -1.81
CA GLY A 227 -16.84 8.54 -0.95
C GLY A 227 -17.31 8.23 0.47
N VAL A 228 -17.93 9.20 1.16
CA VAL A 228 -18.25 9.03 2.59
C VAL A 228 -19.28 7.93 2.80
N VAL A 229 -20.30 7.84 1.93
CA VAL A 229 -21.27 6.73 2.01
C VAL A 229 -20.60 5.35 1.79
N ILE A 230 -19.64 5.24 0.86
CA ILE A 230 -18.82 4.02 0.70
C ILE A 230 -18.11 3.68 2.01
N GLY A 231 -17.50 4.68 2.65
CA GLY A 231 -16.87 4.55 3.96
C GLY A 231 -17.82 3.98 5.01
N GLY A 232 -18.98 4.60 5.21
CA GLY A 232 -19.99 4.15 6.16
C GLY A 232 -20.47 2.71 5.92
N LEU A 233 -20.66 2.34 4.65
CA LEU A 233 -21.06 0.98 4.27
C LEU A 233 -19.98 -0.07 4.56
N ILE A 234 -18.71 0.27 4.34
CA ILE A 234 -17.59 -0.60 4.71
C ILE A 234 -17.57 -0.84 6.22
N GLU A 235 -17.82 0.19 7.03
CA GLU A 235 -17.86 0.03 8.49
C GLU A 235 -19.05 -0.84 8.94
N LEU A 236 -20.24 -0.64 8.35
CA LEU A 236 -21.39 -1.52 8.60
C LEU A 236 -21.12 -2.97 8.19
N TYR A 237 -20.44 -3.20 7.06
CA TYR A 237 -19.99 -4.52 6.65
C TYR A 237 -19.06 -5.16 7.70
N LYS A 238 -18.06 -4.43 8.20
CA LYS A 238 -17.15 -4.96 9.23
C LYS A 238 -17.88 -5.34 10.52
N ILE A 239 -18.92 -4.59 10.88
CA ILE A 239 -19.72 -4.85 12.10
C ILE A 239 -20.66 -6.03 11.92
N LYS A 240 -21.32 -6.15 10.75
CA LYS A 240 -22.45 -7.07 10.56
C LYS A 240 -22.14 -8.29 9.69
N GLY A 241 -21.12 -8.22 8.83
CA GLY A 241 -20.78 -9.26 7.86
C GLY A 241 -21.77 -9.41 6.70
N ASP A 242 -22.65 -8.43 6.47
CA ASP A 242 -23.65 -8.48 5.39
C ASP A 242 -23.05 -7.93 4.08
N GLU A 243 -22.88 -8.82 3.10
CA GLU A 243 -22.35 -8.52 1.78
C GLU A 243 -23.16 -7.46 1.00
N GLN A 244 -24.43 -7.21 1.35
CA GLN A 244 -25.23 -6.19 0.68
C GLN A 244 -24.63 -4.78 0.85
N TYR A 245 -23.97 -4.50 1.97
CA TYR A 245 -23.27 -3.23 2.18
C TYR A 245 -22.13 -3.05 1.18
N ILE A 246 -21.30 -4.09 1.00
CA ILE A 246 -20.18 -4.06 0.05
C ILE A 246 -20.68 -4.01 -1.39
N ASN A 247 -21.73 -4.77 -1.74
CA ASN A 247 -22.31 -4.71 -3.08
C ASN A 247 -22.83 -3.30 -3.43
N THR A 248 -23.44 -2.61 -2.46
CA THR A 248 -23.89 -1.23 -2.62
C THR A 248 -22.71 -0.27 -2.76
N ALA A 249 -21.70 -0.39 -1.89
CA ALA A 249 -20.48 0.42 -1.96
C ALA A 249 -19.75 0.26 -3.31
N LYS A 250 -19.62 -0.96 -3.82
CA LYS A 250 -19.05 -1.24 -5.14
C LYS A 250 -19.87 -0.61 -6.27
N SER A 251 -21.20 -0.69 -6.20
CA SER A 251 -22.08 -0.09 -7.22
C SER A 251 -21.90 1.43 -7.32
N ILE A 252 -21.75 2.11 -6.17
CA ILE A 252 -21.47 3.55 -6.10
C ILE A 252 -20.06 3.86 -6.61
N ALA A 253 -19.06 3.10 -6.16
CA ALA A 253 -17.67 3.27 -6.59
C ALA A 253 -17.51 3.09 -8.11
N ASP A 254 -18.09 2.03 -8.67
CA ASP A 254 -18.04 1.70 -10.09
C ASP A 254 -18.70 2.80 -10.93
N ALA A 255 -19.85 3.33 -10.49
CA ALA A 255 -20.51 4.46 -11.14
C ALA A 255 -19.65 5.74 -11.09
N ALA A 256 -19.08 6.06 -9.92
CA ALA A 256 -18.26 7.25 -9.73
C ALA A 256 -16.98 7.21 -10.58
N ILE A 257 -16.22 6.11 -10.57
CA ILE A 257 -14.98 6.00 -11.37
C ILE A 257 -15.24 5.91 -12.88
N ALA A 258 -16.46 5.55 -13.30
CA ALA A 258 -16.86 5.54 -14.70
C ALA A 258 -17.32 6.90 -15.22
N THR A 259 -17.90 7.75 -14.36
CA THR A 259 -18.63 8.96 -14.79
C THR A 259 -18.06 10.27 -14.27
N LEU A 260 -17.43 10.29 -13.09
CA LEU A 260 -16.83 11.48 -12.47
C LEU A 260 -15.35 11.62 -12.86
N VAL A 261 -15.06 11.39 -14.14
CA VAL A 261 -13.71 11.39 -14.69
C VAL A 261 -13.63 12.25 -15.95
N ASN A 262 -12.44 12.75 -16.26
CA ASN A 262 -12.17 13.39 -17.54
C ASN A 262 -12.06 12.33 -18.67
N ALA A 263 -11.78 12.79 -19.90
CA ALA A 263 -11.62 11.90 -21.06
C ALA A 263 -10.47 10.89 -20.93
N ASP A 264 -9.46 11.19 -20.12
CA ASP A 264 -8.33 10.31 -19.83
C ASP A 264 -8.61 9.35 -18.67
N GLY A 265 -9.80 9.40 -18.05
CA GLY A 265 -10.17 8.60 -16.90
C GLY A 265 -9.50 9.03 -15.59
N ILE A 266 -9.15 10.31 -15.46
CA ILE A 266 -8.65 10.94 -14.22
C ILE A 266 -9.83 11.58 -13.49
N LEU A 267 -9.92 11.36 -12.18
CA LEU A 267 -10.99 11.86 -11.31
C LEU A 267 -11.10 13.39 -11.41
N LYS A 268 -12.34 13.87 -11.57
CA LYS A 268 -12.65 15.26 -11.85
C LYS A 268 -13.89 15.70 -11.07
N GLU A 269 -13.83 16.88 -10.47
CA GLU A 269 -15.04 17.52 -9.93
C GLU A 269 -15.88 18.18 -11.04
N PRO A 270 -17.22 18.15 -10.90
CA PRO A 270 -18.13 18.88 -11.80
C PRO A 270 -17.84 20.39 -11.91
N CYS A 271 -17.19 20.98 -10.91
CA CYS A 271 -16.87 22.40 -10.85
C CYS A 271 -15.55 22.80 -11.53
N GLU A 272 -14.68 21.87 -11.95
CA GLU A 272 -13.28 22.21 -12.33
C GLU A 272 -13.16 23.15 -13.54
N GLU A 273 -14.18 23.22 -14.40
CA GLU A 273 -14.20 24.16 -15.53
C GLU A 273 -14.64 25.59 -15.13
N ASN A 274 -15.43 25.70 -14.06
CA ASN A 274 -16.06 26.96 -13.64
C ASN A 274 -15.48 27.51 -12.32
N GLY A 275 -14.54 26.79 -11.71
CA GLY A 275 -13.96 27.09 -10.40
C GLY A 275 -14.66 26.35 -9.26
N CYS A 276 -13.90 25.66 -8.42
CA CYS A 276 -14.41 24.80 -7.34
C CYS A 276 -14.56 25.48 -5.97
N GLY A 277 -14.33 26.78 -5.89
CA GLY A 277 -14.29 27.49 -4.61
C GLY A 277 -13.22 26.92 -3.65
N ALA A 278 -13.35 27.25 -2.37
CA ALA A 278 -12.44 26.72 -1.33
C ALA A 278 -12.74 25.25 -0.99
N ASP A 279 -14.01 24.86 -1.02
CA ASP A 279 -14.47 23.55 -0.56
C ASP A 279 -14.23 22.43 -1.58
N GLY A 280 -14.61 22.66 -2.85
CA GLY A 280 -14.62 21.61 -3.86
C GLY A 280 -13.24 21.03 -4.18
N THR A 281 -12.18 21.74 -3.82
CA THR A 281 -10.80 21.26 -4.00
C THR A 281 -10.41 20.15 -3.01
N SER A 282 -11.19 19.92 -1.95
CA SER A 282 -11.01 18.81 -1.00
C SER A 282 -11.69 17.51 -1.42
N PHE A 283 -12.74 17.59 -2.25
CA PHE A 283 -13.72 16.51 -2.42
C PHE A 283 -13.13 15.23 -3.02
N LYS A 284 -12.28 15.36 -4.03
CA LYS A 284 -11.60 14.22 -4.67
C LYS A 284 -10.77 13.40 -3.69
N GLY A 285 -10.07 14.06 -2.77
CA GLY A 285 -9.27 13.38 -1.76
C GLY A 285 -10.12 12.50 -0.87
N ILE A 286 -11.22 13.05 -0.37
CA ILE A 286 -12.19 12.33 0.45
C ILE A 286 -12.76 11.11 -0.28
N PHE A 287 -13.08 11.24 -1.58
CA PHE A 287 -13.49 10.10 -2.40
C PHE A 287 -12.39 9.03 -2.47
N MET A 288 -11.17 9.43 -2.82
CA MET A 288 -10.04 8.51 -2.96
C MET A 288 -9.70 7.80 -1.64
N ARG A 289 -9.77 8.49 -0.50
CA ARG A 289 -9.58 7.92 0.84
C ARG A 289 -10.52 6.73 1.06
N ASN A 290 -11.80 6.90 0.76
CA ASN A 290 -12.81 5.85 0.95
C ASN A 290 -12.74 4.77 -0.13
N LEU A 291 -12.36 5.11 -1.36
CA LEU A 291 -12.09 4.13 -2.42
C LEU A 291 -10.91 3.21 -2.02
N ASN A 292 -9.89 3.76 -1.37
CA ASN A 292 -8.78 3.00 -0.83
C ASN A 292 -9.22 2.06 0.30
N TYR A 293 -10.14 2.47 1.17
CA TYR A 293 -10.74 1.55 2.17
C TYR A 293 -11.56 0.43 1.51
N LEU A 294 -12.23 0.71 0.38
CA LEU A 294 -12.95 -0.30 -0.38
C LEU A 294 -11.98 -1.32 -0.99
N TYR A 295 -10.86 -0.87 -1.53
CA TYR A 295 -9.78 -1.75 -1.97
C TYR A 295 -9.23 -2.59 -0.82
N ASP A 296 -8.87 -1.98 0.32
CA ASP A 296 -8.36 -2.70 1.49
C ASP A 296 -9.32 -3.80 1.98
N THR A 297 -10.63 -3.59 1.82
CA THR A 297 -11.66 -4.53 2.26
C THR A 297 -11.92 -5.63 1.24
N THR A 298 -11.99 -5.29 -0.04
CA THR A 298 -12.44 -6.20 -1.11
C THR A 298 -11.31 -6.82 -1.92
N HIS A 299 -10.13 -6.21 -1.88
CA HIS A 299 -8.97 -6.50 -2.74
C HIS A 299 -9.31 -6.42 -4.24
N ASP A 300 -10.34 -5.68 -4.63
CA ASP A 300 -10.70 -5.48 -6.04
C ASP A 300 -9.68 -4.54 -6.70
N ILE A 301 -8.82 -5.13 -7.53
CA ILE A 301 -7.70 -4.43 -8.18
C ILE A 301 -8.16 -3.27 -9.08
N THR A 302 -9.43 -3.22 -9.46
CA THR A 302 -10.00 -2.10 -10.23
C THR A 302 -9.79 -0.77 -9.50
N TYR A 303 -10.08 -0.75 -8.19
CA TYR A 303 -9.94 0.43 -7.35
C TYR A 303 -8.47 0.81 -7.16
N ARG A 304 -7.60 -0.18 -6.96
CA ARG A 304 -6.15 0.03 -6.87
C ARG A 304 -5.58 0.68 -8.14
N LYS A 305 -5.92 0.15 -9.32
CA LYS A 305 -5.47 0.70 -10.61
C LYS A 305 -6.00 2.11 -10.85
N PHE A 306 -7.23 2.38 -10.42
CA PHE A 306 -7.78 3.74 -10.48
C PHE A 306 -6.98 4.69 -9.57
N THR A 307 -6.65 4.28 -8.35
CA THR A 307 -5.81 5.06 -7.43
C THR A 307 -4.43 5.34 -8.01
N GLU A 308 -3.71 4.31 -8.46
CA GLU A 308 -2.38 4.44 -9.09
C GLU A 308 -2.41 5.42 -10.26
N LYS A 309 -3.37 5.27 -11.18
CA LYS A 309 -3.52 6.15 -12.34
C LYS A 309 -3.74 7.62 -11.96
N ASN A 310 -4.54 7.89 -10.94
CA ASN A 310 -4.79 9.25 -10.48
C ASN A 310 -3.56 9.85 -9.78
N VAL A 311 -2.87 9.05 -8.96
CA VAL A 311 -1.65 9.49 -8.24
C VAL A 311 -0.50 9.74 -9.21
N ASP A 312 -0.33 8.91 -10.24
CA ASP A 312 0.67 9.13 -11.29
C ASP A 312 0.38 10.45 -12.04
N SER A 313 -0.89 10.68 -12.39
CA SER A 313 -1.30 11.89 -13.11
C SER A 313 -1.12 13.16 -12.28
N LEU A 314 -1.56 13.17 -11.03
CA LEU A 314 -1.39 14.34 -10.16
C LEU A 314 0.09 14.62 -9.87
N TRP A 315 0.91 13.57 -9.73
CA TRP A 315 2.34 13.72 -9.47
C TRP A 315 3.12 14.21 -10.69
N ALA A 316 2.72 13.79 -11.89
CA ALA A 316 3.26 14.31 -13.15
C ALA A 316 2.92 15.80 -13.35
N ASN A 317 1.81 16.26 -12.77
CA ASN A 317 1.29 17.61 -12.93
C ASN A 317 1.61 18.57 -11.78
N LYS A 318 2.33 18.13 -10.73
CA LYS A 318 2.77 19.00 -9.62
C LYS A 318 3.67 20.16 -10.08
N ASN A 319 3.80 21.20 -9.25
CA ASN A 319 4.77 22.28 -9.49
C ASN A 319 6.19 21.91 -9.01
N SER A 320 7.17 22.80 -9.23
CA SER A 320 8.58 22.58 -8.85
C SER A 320 8.82 22.48 -7.34
N MET A 321 7.84 22.81 -6.50
CA MET A 321 7.88 22.68 -5.04
C MET A 321 7.12 21.43 -4.54
N ASN A 322 6.82 20.49 -5.44
CA ASN A 322 6.03 19.28 -5.16
C ASN A 322 4.61 19.56 -4.66
N GLN A 323 4.03 20.70 -5.03
CA GLN A 323 2.66 21.04 -4.69
C GLN A 323 1.69 20.67 -5.81
N VAL A 324 0.51 20.20 -5.43
CA VAL A 324 -0.50 19.66 -6.33
C VAL A 324 -1.71 20.59 -6.39
N GLY A 325 -2.18 20.87 -7.61
CA GLY A 325 -3.37 21.67 -7.86
C GLY A 325 -4.66 20.85 -7.84
N ALA A 326 -5.80 21.51 -8.04
CA ALA A 326 -7.11 20.84 -8.07
C ALA A 326 -7.24 19.93 -9.30
N LYS A 327 -6.69 20.34 -10.45
CA LYS A 327 -6.75 19.57 -11.70
C LYS A 327 -5.61 18.57 -11.77
N TRP A 328 -5.89 17.31 -11.42
CA TRP A 328 -4.88 16.24 -11.42
C TRP A 328 -4.39 15.84 -12.82
N TYR A 329 -5.07 16.30 -13.86
CA TYR A 329 -4.78 16.01 -15.27
C TYR A 329 -4.15 17.20 -16.03
N ALA A 330 -3.83 18.31 -15.35
CA ALA A 330 -3.23 19.49 -15.96
C ALA A 330 -2.18 20.10 -15.03
N PRO A 331 -1.19 20.86 -15.54
CA PRO A 331 -0.16 21.48 -14.71
C PRO A 331 -0.78 22.25 -13.54
N ALA A 332 -0.13 22.13 -12.37
CA ALA A 332 -0.67 22.60 -11.10
C ALA A 332 -1.17 24.05 -11.20
N ASP A 333 -2.44 24.22 -10.83
CA ASP A 333 -3.15 25.49 -10.86
C ASP A 333 -3.11 26.19 -9.50
N ALA A 334 -4.23 26.74 -9.01
CA ALA A 334 -4.27 27.37 -7.70
C ALA A 334 -3.94 26.34 -6.60
N ILE A 335 -2.83 26.56 -5.90
CA ILE A 335 -2.38 25.70 -4.81
C ILE A 335 -2.93 26.22 -3.48
N SER A 336 -3.42 25.31 -2.66
CA SER A 336 -3.83 25.59 -1.27
C SER A 336 -3.59 24.36 -0.40
N ALA A 337 -3.75 24.51 0.92
CA ALA A 337 -3.80 23.36 1.81
C ALA A 337 -4.90 22.37 1.40
N SER A 338 -6.04 22.87 0.86
CA SER A 338 -7.15 22.04 0.38
C SER A 338 -6.75 21.11 -0.77
N THR A 339 -6.08 21.64 -1.79
CA THR A 339 -5.61 20.82 -2.93
C THR A 339 -4.51 19.86 -2.50
N GLN A 340 -3.65 20.28 -1.58
CA GLN A 340 -2.54 19.46 -1.11
C GLN A 340 -2.99 18.28 -0.24
N HIS A 341 -3.91 18.49 0.72
CA HIS A 341 -4.44 17.36 1.49
C HIS A 341 -5.26 16.41 0.63
N SER A 342 -5.99 16.93 -0.37
CA SER A 342 -6.72 16.10 -1.31
C SER A 342 -5.80 15.17 -2.09
N ALA A 343 -4.60 15.62 -2.43
CA ALA A 343 -3.57 14.79 -3.06
C ALA A 343 -2.98 13.77 -2.06
N LEU A 344 -2.79 14.17 -0.80
CA LEU A 344 -2.29 13.29 0.26
C LEU A 344 -3.25 12.12 0.53
N ASP A 345 -4.55 12.38 0.59
CA ASP A 345 -5.57 11.35 0.74
C ASP A 345 -5.53 10.30 -0.38
N ALA A 346 -5.28 10.74 -1.61
CA ALA A 346 -5.18 9.85 -2.76
C ALA A 346 -3.96 8.93 -2.64
N VAL A 347 -2.78 9.49 -2.34
CA VAL A 347 -1.53 8.71 -2.25
C VAL A 347 -1.47 7.84 -0.98
N ASN A 348 -2.14 8.20 0.11
CA ASN A 348 -2.11 7.43 1.36
C ASN A 348 -2.55 5.96 1.19
N GLY A 349 -3.44 5.64 0.24
CA GLY A 349 -3.79 4.24 -0.07
C GLY A 349 -2.72 3.45 -0.83
N LEU A 350 -1.72 4.14 -1.37
CA LEU A 350 -0.57 3.56 -2.07
C LEU A 350 0.71 3.61 -1.23
N VAL A 351 0.80 4.53 -0.26
CA VAL A 351 1.89 4.55 0.74
C VAL A 351 1.91 3.21 1.43
N LYS A 352 3.07 2.56 1.42
CA LYS A 352 3.19 1.20 1.94
C LYS A 352 2.92 1.19 3.43
N LYS A 353 1.88 0.46 3.84
CA LYS A 353 1.68 0.02 5.24
C LYS A 353 2.96 -0.66 5.73
N VAL A 354 3.64 -0.04 6.68
CA VAL A 354 4.50 -0.79 7.60
C VAL A 354 3.55 -1.56 8.53
N PRO A 355 3.68 -2.89 8.67
CA PRO A 355 2.74 -3.66 9.48
C PRO A 355 2.77 -3.21 10.95
N LYS A 356 1.72 -2.51 11.40
CA LYS A 356 1.46 -2.23 12.82
C LYS A 356 1.43 -3.55 13.60
N GLY A 357 2.50 -3.84 14.32
CA GLY A 357 2.59 -5.03 15.17
C GLY A 357 3.98 -5.59 15.47
N SER A 358 5.06 -5.16 14.82
CA SER A 358 6.39 -5.59 15.27
C SER A 358 6.83 -4.75 16.46
N SER A 359 7.00 -5.37 17.62
CA SER A 359 8.10 -4.98 18.52
C SER A 359 9.32 -4.59 17.67
N ALA A 360 10.02 -3.49 17.99
CA ALA A 360 11.22 -3.06 17.27
C ALA A 360 12.00 -4.28 16.76
N LEU A 361 12.00 -4.48 15.44
CA LEU A 361 12.58 -5.69 14.84
C LEU A 361 14.02 -5.80 15.36
N PRO A 362 14.51 -7.00 15.73
CA PRO A 362 15.86 -7.12 16.23
C PRO A 362 16.87 -6.78 15.11
N ASN A 363 18.02 -6.21 15.49
CA ASN A 363 19.18 -6.20 14.61
C ASN A 363 19.71 -7.64 14.51
N VAL A 364 19.59 -8.24 13.34
CA VAL A 364 19.95 -9.62 13.02
C VAL A 364 21.33 -9.74 12.37
N ALA A 365 22.01 -8.62 12.07
CA ALA A 365 23.33 -8.64 11.44
C ALA A 365 24.38 -9.41 12.26
N SER A 366 24.35 -9.26 13.59
CA SER A 366 25.26 -9.91 14.53
C SER A 366 25.08 -11.43 14.66
N SER A 367 23.98 -11.98 14.13
CA SER A 367 23.71 -13.42 14.13
C SER A 367 24.34 -14.15 12.95
N GLY A 368 24.80 -13.41 11.93
CA GLY A 368 25.30 -13.94 10.68
C GLY A 368 26.82 -14.10 10.64
N SER A 369 27.30 -14.78 9.59
CA SER A 369 28.71 -14.75 9.21
C SER A 369 28.96 -13.60 8.22
N VAL A 370 30.11 -12.92 8.36
CA VAL A 370 30.40 -11.72 7.56
C VAL A 370 31.66 -11.92 6.72
N SER A 371 31.64 -11.36 5.52
CA SER A 371 32.77 -11.33 4.59
C SER A 371 32.85 -9.96 3.90
N SER A 372 34.00 -9.61 3.34
CA SER A 372 34.20 -8.31 2.70
C SER A 372 35.29 -8.34 1.64
N SER A 373 35.42 -7.22 0.93
CA SER A 373 36.65 -6.88 0.21
C SER A 373 37.85 -6.72 1.15
N GLU A 374 39.07 -6.86 0.62
CA GLU A 374 40.32 -6.83 1.40
C GLU A 374 40.35 -5.69 2.45
N PRO A 375 40.44 -6.03 3.75
CA PRO A 375 40.51 -5.03 4.81
C PRO A 375 41.79 -4.17 4.75
N CYS A 376 41.75 -2.98 5.34
CA CYS A 376 42.93 -2.12 5.45
C CYS A 376 44.06 -2.77 6.28
N ASP A 377 43.70 -3.54 7.30
CA ASP A 377 44.60 -4.33 8.14
C ASP A 377 43.78 -5.40 8.92
N ALA A 378 44.47 -6.23 9.70
CA ALA A 378 43.86 -7.32 10.45
C ALA A 378 42.95 -6.86 11.61
N ALA A 379 43.07 -5.61 12.09
CA ALA A 379 42.25 -5.09 13.18
C ALA A 379 40.93 -4.47 12.68
N HIS A 380 40.85 -4.10 11.39
CA HIS A 380 39.68 -3.43 10.79
C HIS A 380 38.92 -4.32 9.79
N GLY A 381 38.72 -5.59 10.16
CA GLY A 381 38.00 -6.59 9.38
C GLY A 381 36.47 -6.40 9.34
N PRO A 382 35.74 -7.23 8.56
CA PRO A 382 34.29 -7.12 8.38
C PRO A 382 33.47 -7.27 9.67
N ASP A 383 33.95 -8.08 10.62
CA ASP A 383 33.25 -8.31 11.89
C ASP A 383 33.07 -7.03 12.71
N MET A 384 33.98 -6.06 12.55
CA MET A 384 33.90 -4.77 13.24
C MET A 384 32.72 -3.90 12.77
N ALA A 385 32.10 -4.23 11.64
CA ALA A 385 30.92 -3.51 11.15
C ALA A 385 29.60 -4.14 11.60
N VAL A 386 29.59 -5.20 12.40
CA VAL A 386 28.35 -5.83 12.90
C VAL A 386 28.43 -6.18 14.38
N ASP A 387 29.38 -5.60 15.11
CA ASP A 387 29.69 -5.96 16.49
C ASP A 387 28.91 -5.13 17.53
N GLY A 388 28.04 -4.23 17.06
CA GLY A 388 27.22 -3.33 17.86
C GLY A 388 27.99 -2.18 18.48
N LYS A 389 29.20 -1.84 17.98
CA LYS A 389 30.05 -0.78 18.57
C LYS A 389 30.34 0.35 17.60
N VAL A 390 29.68 1.49 17.82
CA VAL A 390 30.01 2.75 17.12
C VAL A 390 31.10 3.52 17.88
N LYS A 391 32.35 3.05 17.80
CA LYS A 391 33.52 3.66 18.46
C LYS A 391 34.73 3.62 17.56
N LYS A 392 35.63 4.62 17.64
CA LYS A 392 36.78 4.82 16.72
C LYS A 392 37.64 3.59 16.45
N GLU A 393 37.76 2.70 17.43
CA GLU A 393 38.52 1.45 17.36
C GLU A 393 37.78 0.26 16.73
N SER A 394 36.47 0.37 16.47
CA SER A 394 35.62 -0.68 15.90
C SER A 394 35.04 -0.20 14.57
N LYS A 395 35.76 -0.45 13.48
CA LYS A 395 35.32 -0.12 12.13
C LYS A 395 35.82 -1.12 11.10
N PHE A 396 34.99 -1.42 10.13
CA PHE A 396 35.44 -2.00 8.88
C PHE A 396 36.10 -0.93 8.02
N CYS A 397 37.26 -1.27 7.45
CA CYS A 397 38.01 -0.41 6.54
C CYS A 397 38.42 -1.20 5.30
N SER A 398 38.26 -0.65 4.09
CA SER A 398 38.80 -1.28 2.88
C SER A 398 39.37 -0.26 1.88
N GLN A 399 40.57 -0.55 1.36
CA GLN A 399 41.23 0.18 0.27
C GLN A 399 41.15 -0.54 -1.08
N ALA A 400 40.40 -1.65 -1.16
CA ALA A 400 40.27 -2.44 -2.37
C ALA A 400 39.69 -1.62 -3.55
N ALA A 401 39.99 -2.04 -4.78
CA ALA A 401 39.40 -1.42 -5.97
C ALA A 401 37.87 -1.50 -5.96
N ASN A 402 37.34 -2.70 -5.65
CA ASN A 402 35.91 -2.94 -5.43
C ASN A 402 35.68 -3.17 -3.94
N LYS A 403 34.86 -2.32 -3.31
CA LYS A 403 34.69 -2.29 -1.86
C LYS A 403 33.30 -2.82 -1.50
N TRP A 404 33.23 -3.84 -0.66
CA TRP A 404 31.96 -4.44 -0.28
C TRP A 404 32.03 -5.14 1.09
N LEU A 405 30.87 -5.33 1.70
CA LEU A 405 30.64 -6.06 2.94
C LEU A 405 29.39 -6.92 2.77
N GLN A 406 29.43 -8.20 3.11
CA GLN A 406 28.32 -9.13 2.99
C GLN A 406 28.06 -9.85 4.31
N VAL A 407 26.80 -9.89 4.73
CA VAL A 407 26.30 -10.66 5.88
C VAL A 407 25.47 -11.84 5.37
N ASP A 408 25.84 -13.06 5.73
CA ASP A 408 24.98 -14.26 5.65
C ASP A 408 24.31 -14.47 7.00
N LEU A 409 23.02 -14.20 7.09
CA LEU A 409 22.21 -14.30 8.31
C LEU A 409 21.98 -15.74 8.80
N GLY A 410 22.49 -16.75 8.09
CA GLY A 410 22.39 -18.17 8.42
C GLY A 410 21.01 -18.79 8.19
N SER A 411 19.95 -17.98 8.18
CA SER A 411 18.57 -18.36 7.87
C SER A 411 17.86 -17.24 7.10
N GLN A 412 16.64 -17.50 6.60
CA GLN A 412 15.86 -16.44 5.97
C GLN A 412 15.16 -15.59 7.01
N TYR A 413 15.31 -14.28 6.85
CA TYR A 413 14.63 -13.26 7.61
C TYR A 413 13.75 -12.44 6.68
N LYS A 414 12.66 -11.94 7.23
CA LYS A 414 11.91 -10.85 6.66
C LYS A 414 12.58 -9.54 7.09
N ILE A 415 13.41 -8.98 6.21
CA ILE A 415 14.19 -7.76 6.45
C ILE A 415 13.33 -6.54 6.17
N ALA A 416 13.35 -5.57 7.06
CA ALA A 416 12.55 -4.35 6.98
C ALA A 416 13.40 -3.08 6.96
N LYS A 417 14.62 -3.11 7.49
CA LYS A 417 15.43 -1.90 7.63
C LYS A 417 16.92 -2.21 7.65
N PHE A 418 17.71 -1.25 7.17
CA PHE A 418 19.15 -1.19 7.40
C PHE A 418 19.53 0.13 8.08
N THR A 419 20.53 0.10 8.96
CA THR A 419 21.19 1.31 9.46
C THR A 419 22.67 1.21 9.16
N ILE A 420 23.26 2.27 8.62
CA ILE A 420 24.70 2.35 8.42
C ILE A 420 25.24 3.54 9.22
N HIS A 421 26.19 3.24 10.10
CA HIS A 421 26.98 4.20 10.84
C HIS A 421 28.27 4.52 10.06
N HIS A 422 28.39 5.76 9.61
CA HIS A 422 29.53 6.27 8.84
C HIS A 422 30.58 6.87 9.77
N ALA A 423 31.70 7.33 9.22
CA ALA A 423 32.84 7.83 9.97
C ALA A 423 32.51 8.90 11.04
N GLY A 424 31.68 9.89 10.67
CA GLY A 424 31.27 10.96 11.56
C GLY A 424 30.40 10.51 12.74
N SER A 425 29.75 9.34 12.66
CA SER A 425 28.95 8.81 13.79
C SER A 425 29.81 8.40 14.99
N ALA A 426 31.09 8.07 14.75
CA ALA A 426 32.07 7.78 15.79
C ALA A 426 32.99 8.98 16.09
N GLY A 427 32.63 10.19 15.64
CA GLY A 427 33.38 11.42 15.87
C GLY A 427 34.67 11.54 15.06
N GLU A 428 34.77 10.86 13.91
CA GLU A 428 35.75 11.22 12.86
C GLU A 428 35.23 12.39 12.01
N ASP A 429 36.07 12.88 11.08
CA ASP A 429 35.69 13.94 10.15
C ASP A 429 34.52 13.47 9.24
N PRO A 430 33.34 14.12 9.23
CA PRO A 430 32.24 13.74 8.35
C PRO A 430 32.58 13.80 6.85
N ALA A 431 33.67 14.49 6.47
CA ALA A 431 34.16 14.50 5.10
C ALA A 431 34.54 13.10 4.58
N ILE A 432 34.92 12.17 5.48
CA ILE A 432 35.26 10.78 5.15
C ILE A 432 34.09 9.80 5.32
N ASN A 433 32.85 10.30 5.47
CA ASN A 433 31.66 9.45 5.39
C ASN A 433 31.56 8.78 4.02
N THR A 434 31.15 7.51 4.00
CA THR A 434 30.91 6.78 2.75
C THR A 434 29.80 7.50 1.95
N LYS A 435 30.14 8.01 0.76
CA LYS A 435 29.24 8.87 -0.03
C LYS A 435 28.26 8.09 -0.89
N SER A 436 28.73 7.06 -1.57
CA SER A 436 27.95 6.36 -2.58
C SER A 436 28.06 4.85 -2.37
N TYR A 437 26.92 4.20 -2.29
CA TYR A 437 26.82 2.76 -2.03
C TYR A 437 25.42 2.25 -2.40
N ASN A 438 25.30 0.94 -2.51
CA ASN A 438 24.01 0.27 -2.60
C ASN A 438 23.98 -0.91 -1.65
N ILE A 439 22.78 -1.21 -1.14
CA ILE A 439 22.51 -2.40 -0.34
C ILE A 439 21.76 -3.36 -1.25
N GLN A 440 22.18 -4.62 -1.30
CA GLN A 440 21.53 -5.68 -2.04
C GLN A 440 21.14 -6.80 -1.08
N ILE A 441 20.08 -7.51 -1.40
CA ILE A 441 19.60 -8.67 -0.65
C ILE A 441 19.46 -9.87 -1.57
N SER A 442 19.66 -11.06 -1.01
CA SER A 442 19.51 -12.30 -1.74
C SER A 442 18.97 -13.40 -0.83
N GLN A 443 18.16 -14.28 -1.41
CA GLN A 443 17.70 -15.50 -0.75
C GLN A 443 18.69 -16.65 -0.90
N ASP A 444 19.51 -16.66 -1.95
CA ASP A 444 20.36 -17.78 -2.37
C ASP A 444 21.88 -17.43 -2.47
N GLY A 445 22.23 -16.16 -2.34
CA GLY A 445 23.61 -15.65 -2.40
C GLY A 445 24.14 -15.47 -3.82
N THR A 446 23.33 -15.73 -4.84
CA THR A 446 23.72 -15.67 -6.26
C THR A 446 22.88 -14.67 -7.06
N GLN A 447 21.59 -14.59 -6.78
CA GLN A 447 20.68 -13.61 -7.37
C GLN A 447 20.43 -12.48 -6.38
N TRP A 448 20.82 -11.27 -6.76
CA TRP A 448 20.83 -10.12 -5.88
C TRP A 448 19.83 -9.08 -6.35
N ILE A 449 19.01 -8.60 -5.42
CA ILE A 449 18.06 -7.52 -5.62
C ILE A 449 18.63 -6.29 -4.90
N LYS A 450 18.71 -5.16 -5.61
CA LYS A 450 19.12 -3.90 -4.98
C LYS A 450 18.00 -3.40 -4.06
N ALA A 451 18.27 -3.35 -2.77
CA ALA A 451 17.36 -2.92 -1.71
C ALA A 451 17.47 -1.41 -1.42
N ALA A 452 18.64 -0.80 -1.59
CA ALA A 452 18.87 0.64 -1.48
C ALA A 452 19.99 1.11 -2.42
N GLU A 453 19.92 2.35 -2.89
CA GLU A 453 20.98 3.00 -3.70
C GLU A 453 21.15 4.46 -3.28
N ILE A 454 22.38 4.82 -2.90
CA ILE A 454 22.71 6.10 -2.30
C ILE A 454 23.89 6.69 -3.09
N ALA A 455 23.79 7.98 -3.38
CA ALA A 455 24.87 8.77 -3.94
C ALA A 455 25.01 10.09 -3.17
N GLY A 456 26.24 10.54 -2.94
CA GLY A 456 26.51 11.86 -2.35
C GLY A 456 26.12 12.03 -0.88
N ASN A 457 26.10 10.95 -0.08
CA ASN A 457 25.73 10.98 1.34
C ASN A 457 26.55 11.99 2.16
N THR A 458 25.86 12.84 2.92
CA THR A 458 26.45 13.77 3.89
C THR A 458 26.21 13.37 5.35
N GLU A 459 25.33 12.41 5.59
CA GLU A 459 24.88 12.02 6.92
C GLU A 459 25.87 11.09 7.62
N ASN A 460 25.98 11.27 8.93
CA ASN A 460 26.80 10.43 9.80
C ASN A 460 26.15 9.06 10.05
N VAL A 461 24.83 8.99 10.01
CA VAL A 461 24.04 7.76 10.12
C VAL A 461 22.97 7.79 9.04
N THR A 462 22.85 6.71 8.28
CA THR A 462 21.81 6.58 7.26
C THR A 462 20.91 5.40 7.57
N ASN A 463 19.60 5.62 7.55
CA ASN A 463 18.59 4.59 7.72
C ASN A 463 17.96 4.30 6.35
N HIS A 464 17.75 3.02 6.06
CA HIS A 464 17.19 2.54 4.79
C HIS A 464 16.07 1.55 5.11
N ASP A 465 14.85 2.05 5.21
CA ASP A 465 13.67 1.22 5.36
C ASP A 465 13.32 0.58 4.01
N ILE A 466 13.01 -0.71 4.02
CA ILE A 466 12.61 -1.47 2.85
C ILE A 466 11.27 -2.13 3.07
N LEU A 467 10.63 -2.56 1.97
CA LEU A 467 9.51 -3.48 2.10
C LEU A 467 9.98 -4.72 2.87
N LEU A 468 9.15 -5.23 3.79
CA LEU A 468 9.43 -6.49 4.47
C LEU A 468 9.73 -7.60 3.44
N THR A 469 11.01 -7.89 3.22
CA THR A 469 11.49 -8.70 2.11
C THR A 469 12.28 -9.88 2.65
N SER A 470 11.94 -11.07 2.14
CA SER A 470 12.62 -12.29 2.56
C SER A 470 14.04 -12.33 1.98
N ALA A 471 15.04 -12.40 2.86
CA ALA A 471 16.44 -12.48 2.48
C ALA A 471 17.23 -13.31 3.49
N ARG A 472 18.31 -13.94 3.03
CA ARG A 472 19.33 -14.58 3.87
C ARG A 472 20.65 -13.83 3.81
N TYR A 473 20.98 -13.32 2.63
CA TYR A 473 22.23 -12.62 2.38
C TYR A 473 21.96 -11.13 2.17
N VAL A 474 22.79 -10.29 2.74
CA VAL A 474 22.76 -8.83 2.58
C VAL A 474 24.15 -8.36 2.18
N LEU A 475 24.24 -7.59 1.09
CA LEU A 475 25.49 -7.08 0.52
C LEU A 475 25.46 -5.56 0.50
N LEU A 476 26.32 -4.91 1.26
CA LEU A 476 26.65 -3.50 1.13
C LEU A 476 27.79 -3.34 0.12
N ASN A 477 27.47 -2.81 -1.06
CA ASN A 477 28.40 -2.54 -2.14
C ASN A 477 28.72 -1.04 -2.19
N ILE A 478 29.96 -0.66 -1.92
CA ILE A 478 30.40 0.73 -1.81
C ILE A 478 30.95 1.19 -3.17
N THR A 479 30.27 2.17 -3.77
CA THR A 479 30.46 2.55 -5.19
C THR A 479 31.14 3.90 -5.38
N ASP A 480 31.52 4.60 -4.30
CA ASP A 480 32.13 5.92 -4.42
C ASP A 480 33.57 5.91 -4.94
N THR A 481 33.89 6.86 -5.83
CA THR A 481 35.17 6.97 -6.53
C THR A 481 36.16 7.96 -5.92
N ASP A 482 35.73 8.77 -4.93
CA ASP A 482 36.49 9.93 -4.46
C ASP A 482 37.05 9.78 -3.02
N SER A 483 36.41 9.00 -2.14
CA SER A 483 36.91 8.75 -0.76
C SER A 483 37.57 7.38 -0.60
N ASN A 484 38.84 7.36 -0.17
CA ASN A 484 39.61 6.14 0.14
C ASN A 484 40.30 6.33 1.51
N PRO A 485 40.16 5.41 2.49
CA PRO A 485 39.44 4.13 2.46
C PRO A 485 37.92 4.24 2.63
N ALA A 486 37.18 3.18 2.28
CA ALA A 486 35.79 3.02 2.73
C ALA A 486 35.77 2.67 4.21
N ILE A 487 34.89 3.30 4.97
CA ILE A 487 34.79 3.15 6.42
C ILE A 487 33.32 2.94 6.81
N ILE A 488 33.06 1.84 7.51
CA ILE A 488 31.75 1.50 8.07
C ILE A 488 31.95 1.14 9.54
N TYR A 489 31.30 1.87 10.43
CA TYR A 489 31.38 1.64 11.88
C TYR A 489 30.39 0.58 12.33
N GLU A 490 29.19 0.58 11.77
CA GLU A 490 28.17 -0.42 12.06
C GLU A 490 27.24 -0.51 10.86
N PHE A 491 26.86 -1.73 10.50
CA PHE A 491 25.90 -2.09 9.47
C PHE A 491 24.84 -2.99 10.09
N GLU A 492 23.79 -2.34 10.57
CA GLU A 492 22.68 -2.99 11.24
C GLU A 492 21.66 -3.46 10.20
N ILE A 493 21.16 -4.67 10.38
CA ILE A 493 20.14 -5.29 9.52
C ILE A 493 18.97 -5.65 10.42
N TYR A 494 17.81 -5.07 10.21
CA TYR A 494 16.64 -5.26 11.06
C TYR A 494 15.61 -6.14 10.37
N GLY A 495 15.24 -7.23 11.03
CA GLY A 495 14.27 -8.18 10.50
C GLY A 495 13.83 -9.23 11.51
N GLU A 496 12.78 -9.97 11.17
CA GLU A 496 12.31 -11.11 11.95
C GLU A 496 12.61 -12.41 11.21
N GLN A 497 12.93 -13.47 11.95
CA GLN A 497 13.20 -14.76 11.34
C GLN A 497 11.92 -15.26 10.66
N SER A 498 11.99 -15.63 9.39
CA SER A 498 10.85 -16.17 8.66
C SER A 498 10.46 -17.52 9.26
N SER A 499 9.22 -17.66 9.75
CA SER A 499 8.70 -18.93 10.26
C SER A 499 8.55 -20.00 9.17
N ASP A 500 8.56 -19.59 7.91
CA ASP A 500 8.30 -20.43 6.75
C ASP A 500 9.58 -21.01 6.12
N GLY A 501 10.77 -20.57 6.55
CA GLY A 501 12.03 -20.93 5.90
C GLY A 501 12.13 -20.43 4.44
N PRO A 502 13.18 -20.81 3.70
CA PRO A 502 13.33 -20.45 2.29
C PRO A 502 12.28 -21.14 1.41
N ASN A 503 11.84 -20.48 0.31
CA ASN A 503 11.11 -21.16 -0.75
C ASN A 503 12.04 -22.17 -1.43
N LEU A 504 11.83 -23.45 -1.14
CA LEU A 504 12.63 -24.59 -1.60
C LEU A 504 12.45 -24.87 -3.08
N ALA A 505 11.37 -24.38 -3.69
CA ALA A 505 11.10 -24.50 -5.12
C ALA A 505 11.74 -23.39 -5.95
N LEU A 506 12.17 -22.27 -5.34
CA LEU A 506 12.71 -21.14 -6.07
C LEU A 506 13.93 -21.51 -6.91
N ASN A 507 13.93 -21.10 -8.18
CA ASN A 507 14.95 -21.35 -9.20
C ASN A 507 15.22 -22.84 -9.47
N LYS A 508 14.31 -23.73 -9.09
CA LYS A 508 14.40 -25.16 -9.40
C LYS A 508 13.83 -25.45 -10.78
N ALA A 509 14.38 -26.46 -11.43
CA ALA A 509 13.84 -26.96 -12.69
C ALA A 509 12.47 -27.61 -12.46
N GLY A 510 11.50 -27.19 -13.24
CA GLY A 510 10.15 -27.71 -13.31
C GLY A 510 9.98 -28.71 -14.44
N THR A 511 9.11 -29.70 -14.23
CA THR A 511 8.60 -30.56 -15.31
C THR A 511 7.09 -30.60 -15.26
N GLY A 512 6.42 -30.88 -16.37
CA GLY A 512 4.97 -30.74 -16.42
C GLY A 512 4.37 -31.08 -17.77
N SER A 513 3.09 -30.78 -17.90
CA SER A 513 2.31 -30.96 -19.12
C SER A 513 2.79 -30.04 -20.24
N LYS A 514 2.35 -30.34 -21.47
CA LYS A 514 2.70 -29.57 -22.67
C LYS A 514 2.34 -28.09 -22.48
N ALA A 515 3.34 -27.23 -22.65
CA ALA A 515 3.19 -25.79 -22.50
C ALA A 515 2.39 -25.16 -23.65
N CYS A 516 1.66 -24.07 -23.37
CA CYS A 516 0.97 -23.26 -24.38
C CYS A 516 1.97 -22.60 -25.35
N ALA A 517 3.11 -22.15 -24.82
CA ALA A 517 4.21 -21.57 -25.59
C ALA A 517 5.58 -21.96 -24.97
N ALA A 518 6.65 -21.83 -25.74
CA ALA A 518 8.02 -22.13 -25.27
C ALA A 518 8.44 -21.27 -24.07
N SER A 519 7.89 -20.06 -23.94
CA SER A 519 8.13 -19.13 -22.83
C SER A 519 7.23 -19.37 -21.61
N GLU A 520 6.35 -20.36 -21.64
CA GLU A 520 5.33 -20.63 -20.60
C GLU A 520 5.44 -22.07 -20.05
N GLY A 521 6.67 -22.59 -20.02
CA GLY A 521 6.98 -23.93 -19.54
C GLY A 521 6.89 -24.07 -18.02
N PRO A 522 6.98 -25.31 -17.49
CA PRO A 522 6.87 -25.58 -16.06
C PRO A 522 7.87 -24.83 -15.17
N ASP A 523 9.08 -24.56 -15.65
CA ASP A 523 10.10 -23.78 -14.92
C ASP A 523 9.61 -22.38 -14.55
N LYS A 524 8.63 -21.85 -15.27
CA LYS A 524 8.04 -20.52 -15.03
C LYS A 524 7.15 -20.44 -13.81
N ALA A 525 6.80 -21.57 -13.20
CA ALA A 525 6.09 -21.59 -11.94
C ALA A 525 7.04 -21.57 -10.73
N PHE A 526 8.36 -21.45 -10.95
CA PHE A 526 9.38 -21.60 -9.90
C PHE A 526 10.46 -20.51 -9.96
N ASP A 527 10.35 -19.52 -10.84
CA ASP A 527 11.39 -18.52 -11.06
C ASP A 527 11.21 -17.24 -10.22
N GLY A 528 10.19 -17.17 -9.37
CA GLY A 528 9.90 -16.00 -8.54
C GLY A 528 9.31 -14.82 -9.32
N GLU A 529 9.11 -14.95 -10.64
CA GLU A 529 8.64 -13.89 -11.52
C GLU A 529 7.14 -14.00 -11.72
N ILE A 530 6.38 -13.14 -11.05
CA ILE A 530 4.92 -13.07 -11.16
C ILE A 530 4.44 -12.07 -12.22
N THR A 531 5.36 -11.35 -12.88
CA THR A 531 5.04 -10.35 -13.89
C THR A 531 5.39 -10.83 -15.30
N ARG A 532 5.09 -10.01 -16.32
CA ARG A 532 5.45 -10.26 -17.73
C ARG A 532 4.95 -11.59 -18.29
N ASN A 533 3.86 -12.11 -17.74
CA ASN A 533 3.26 -13.35 -18.17
C ASN A 533 4.22 -14.56 -18.00
N SER A 534 5.14 -14.49 -17.04
CA SER A 534 5.94 -15.64 -16.59
C SER A 534 5.02 -16.57 -15.80
N LYS A 535 4.57 -17.63 -16.47
CA LYS A 535 3.67 -18.62 -15.89
C LYS A 535 3.85 -19.95 -16.57
N PHE A 536 3.56 -21.03 -15.85
CA PHE A 536 3.21 -22.28 -16.49
C PHE A 536 1.83 -22.14 -17.13
N CYS A 537 1.74 -22.35 -18.45
CA CYS A 537 0.48 -22.42 -19.18
C CYS A 537 0.32 -23.79 -19.83
N SER A 538 -0.83 -24.45 -19.68
CA SER A 538 -1.14 -25.66 -20.44
C SER A 538 -2.58 -25.67 -20.95
N SER A 539 -2.73 -25.85 -22.27
CA SER A 539 -4.02 -25.84 -22.99
C SER A 539 -4.18 -27.12 -23.81
N GLY A 540 -5.41 -27.65 -23.86
CA GLY A 540 -5.73 -28.86 -24.62
C GLY A 540 -5.21 -30.16 -24.01
N VAL A 541 -4.76 -30.13 -22.75
CA VAL A 541 -4.33 -31.30 -21.98
C VAL A 541 -5.41 -31.68 -20.97
N THR A 542 -5.85 -32.93 -20.97
CA THR A 542 -6.72 -33.46 -19.91
C THR A 542 -5.89 -33.64 -18.64
N ASN A 543 -6.34 -33.05 -17.53
CA ASN A 543 -5.67 -33.05 -16.23
C ASN A 543 -4.20 -32.56 -16.31
N PRO A 544 -3.98 -31.27 -16.63
CA PRO A 544 -2.62 -30.73 -16.70
C PRO A 544 -1.94 -30.80 -15.33
N TRP A 545 -0.62 -30.93 -15.34
CA TRP A 545 0.17 -31.05 -14.12
C TRP A 545 1.52 -30.34 -14.26
N LEU A 546 2.10 -29.94 -13.13
CA LEU A 546 3.46 -29.42 -13.03
C LEU A 546 4.12 -29.93 -11.74
N GLN A 547 5.43 -30.11 -11.72
CA GLN A 547 6.18 -30.60 -10.57
C GLN A 547 7.56 -29.94 -10.48
N VAL A 548 8.10 -29.90 -9.26
CA VAL A 548 9.45 -29.44 -8.94
C VAL A 548 10.24 -30.53 -8.22
N ASP A 549 11.53 -30.64 -8.54
CA ASP A 549 12.52 -31.37 -7.76
C ASP A 549 13.25 -30.37 -6.83
N LEU A 550 13.08 -30.54 -5.52
CA LEU A 550 13.70 -29.69 -4.49
C LEU A 550 15.21 -29.94 -4.38
N GLY A 551 15.71 -31.06 -4.92
CA GLY A 551 17.12 -31.46 -4.98
C GLY A 551 17.61 -32.30 -3.81
N SER A 552 16.85 -32.37 -2.72
CA SER A 552 17.07 -33.29 -1.60
C SER A 552 15.76 -33.57 -0.88
N ILE A 553 15.69 -34.68 -0.14
CA ILE A 553 14.56 -34.97 0.74
C ILE A 553 14.53 -33.94 1.87
N VAL A 554 13.40 -33.25 2.00
CA VAL A 554 13.13 -32.21 2.99
C VAL A 554 11.75 -32.39 3.59
N ALA A 555 11.53 -31.90 4.81
CA ALA A 555 10.23 -31.94 5.45
C ALA A 555 9.35 -30.78 4.97
N VAL A 556 8.57 -31.00 3.90
CA VAL A 556 7.66 -30.00 3.33
C VAL A 556 6.48 -29.79 4.27
N SER A 557 6.20 -28.54 4.63
CA SER A 557 5.13 -28.17 5.57
C SER A 557 4.15 -27.14 5.02
N LYS A 558 4.47 -26.47 3.92
CA LYS A 558 3.56 -25.48 3.31
C LYS A 558 3.79 -25.38 1.80
N VAL A 559 2.71 -25.21 1.06
CA VAL A 559 2.72 -24.92 -0.38
C VAL A 559 1.86 -23.69 -0.65
N VAL A 560 2.37 -22.73 -1.41
CA VAL A 560 1.63 -21.55 -1.86
C VAL A 560 1.50 -21.59 -3.38
N ILE A 561 0.32 -21.30 -3.91
CA ILE A 561 0.05 -21.32 -5.35
C ILE A 561 -0.54 -19.97 -5.76
N LYS A 562 0.09 -19.34 -6.75
CA LYS A 562 -0.35 -18.10 -7.38
C LYS A 562 -0.99 -18.42 -8.73
N HIS A 563 -2.29 -18.19 -8.84
CA HIS A 563 -3.13 -18.54 -9.98
C HIS A 563 -3.17 -17.41 -11.02
N ALA A 564 -3.94 -17.60 -12.12
CA ALA A 564 -4.08 -16.62 -13.21
C ALA A 564 -4.33 -15.18 -12.73
N GLY A 565 -5.28 -14.99 -11.82
CA GLY A 565 -5.66 -13.69 -11.29
C GLY A 565 -4.57 -13.01 -10.46
N PHE A 566 -3.61 -13.77 -9.92
CA PHE A 566 -2.47 -13.19 -9.19
C PHE A 566 -1.52 -12.48 -10.15
N GLY A 567 -1.28 -13.09 -11.31
CA GLY A 567 -0.47 -12.52 -12.38
C GLY A 567 -1.18 -11.47 -13.23
N GLY A 568 -2.37 -11.01 -12.81
CA GLY A 568 -3.13 -9.95 -13.46
C GLY A 568 -4.07 -10.40 -14.59
N GLU A 569 -4.26 -11.72 -14.78
CA GLU A 569 -5.26 -12.24 -15.71
C GLU A 569 -6.67 -12.24 -15.11
N ASN A 570 -7.68 -12.61 -15.90
CA ASN A 570 -9.06 -12.68 -15.43
C ASN A 570 -9.18 -13.70 -14.26
N PRO A 571 -9.65 -13.31 -13.05
CA PRO A 571 -9.78 -14.23 -11.92
C PRO A 571 -10.71 -15.43 -12.17
N ASN A 572 -11.60 -15.36 -13.17
CA ASN A 572 -12.40 -16.52 -13.58
C ASN A 572 -11.58 -17.64 -14.22
N TRP A 573 -10.33 -17.36 -14.59
CA TRP A 573 -9.35 -18.33 -15.09
C TRP A 573 -8.46 -18.90 -13.98
N ASN A 574 -8.73 -18.59 -12.71
CA ASN A 574 -8.07 -19.25 -11.60
C ASN A 574 -8.34 -20.75 -11.64
N THR A 575 -7.29 -21.54 -11.38
CA THR A 575 -7.38 -23.00 -11.26
C THR A 575 -8.40 -23.33 -10.17
N LYS A 576 -9.40 -24.16 -10.50
CA LYS A 576 -10.56 -24.43 -9.65
C LYS A 576 -10.32 -25.63 -8.73
N ASP A 577 -9.90 -26.74 -9.32
CA ASP A 577 -9.77 -28.02 -8.60
C ASP A 577 -8.39 -28.62 -8.90
N PHE A 578 -7.69 -29.04 -7.85
CA PHE A 578 -6.33 -29.59 -7.96
C PHE A 578 -5.93 -30.39 -6.71
N ASN A 579 -4.94 -31.27 -6.90
CA ASN A 579 -4.27 -32.00 -5.82
C ASN A 579 -2.82 -31.51 -5.70
N ILE A 580 -2.35 -31.37 -4.46
CA ILE A 580 -0.93 -31.20 -4.14
C ILE A 580 -0.41 -32.57 -3.73
N LEU A 581 0.52 -33.10 -4.51
CA LEU A 581 1.14 -34.40 -4.31
C LEU A 581 2.60 -34.23 -3.90
N VAL A 582 3.08 -35.10 -3.04
CA VAL A 582 4.47 -35.14 -2.59
C VAL A 582 5.07 -36.52 -2.82
N SER A 583 6.39 -36.58 -3.05
CA SER A 583 7.12 -37.84 -3.25
C SER A 583 8.58 -37.71 -2.82
N GLU A 584 9.15 -38.78 -2.27
CA GLU A 584 10.60 -38.89 -2.04
C GLU A 584 11.36 -39.36 -3.29
N ASP A 585 10.72 -40.11 -4.19
CA ASP A 585 11.37 -40.82 -5.31
C ASP A 585 10.93 -40.34 -6.72
N GLY A 586 9.93 -39.45 -6.79
CA GLY A 586 9.37 -38.92 -8.04
C GLY A 586 8.42 -39.87 -8.77
N THR A 587 8.16 -41.06 -8.22
CA THR A 587 7.34 -42.13 -8.83
C THR A 587 6.15 -42.54 -7.97
N THR A 588 6.34 -42.60 -6.64
CA THR A 588 5.32 -42.93 -5.64
C THR A 588 4.80 -41.65 -5.02
N TRP A 589 3.52 -41.35 -5.23
CA TRP A 589 2.94 -40.06 -4.85
C TRP A 589 1.92 -40.22 -3.72
N THR A 590 1.98 -39.30 -2.76
CA THR A 590 0.98 -39.16 -1.69
C THR A 590 0.29 -37.80 -1.82
N THR A 591 -1.03 -37.78 -1.68
CA THR A 591 -1.80 -36.52 -1.68
C THR A 591 -1.60 -35.79 -0.36
N ALA A 592 -0.97 -34.62 -0.41
CA ALA A 592 -0.75 -33.73 0.72
C ALA A 592 -1.92 -32.75 0.94
N ALA A 593 -2.58 -32.32 -0.14
CA ALA A 593 -3.79 -31.50 -0.07
C ALA A 593 -4.67 -31.72 -1.31
N GLN A 594 -5.98 -31.52 -1.15
CA GLN A 594 -6.97 -31.56 -2.22
C GLN A 594 -7.84 -30.31 -2.14
N VAL A 595 -8.00 -29.62 -3.26
CA VAL A 595 -8.74 -28.36 -3.36
C VAL A 595 -9.82 -28.50 -4.42
N THR A 596 -11.00 -27.99 -4.10
CA THR A 596 -12.13 -27.91 -5.04
C THR A 596 -12.81 -26.55 -4.93
N GLY A 597 -13.30 -26.02 -6.05
CA GLY A 597 -14.08 -24.79 -6.12
C GLY A 597 -13.28 -23.51 -5.86
N ASN A 598 -11.95 -23.51 -6.01
CA ASN A 598 -11.13 -22.34 -5.71
C ASN A 598 -11.55 -21.09 -6.50
N THR A 599 -11.72 -19.97 -5.79
CA THR A 599 -11.99 -18.64 -6.37
C THR A 599 -10.83 -17.68 -6.13
N GLY A 600 -9.91 -18.01 -5.22
CA GLY A 600 -8.79 -17.17 -4.84
C GLY A 600 -7.71 -17.13 -5.93
N SER A 601 -7.14 -15.93 -6.13
CA SER A 601 -5.98 -15.72 -6.98
C SER A 601 -4.69 -16.21 -6.34
N GLU A 602 -4.63 -16.31 -5.02
CA GLU A 602 -3.57 -17.00 -4.27
C GLU A 602 -4.21 -18.01 -3.33
N THR A 603 -3.57 -19.16 -3.14
CA THR A 603 -3.98 -20.15 -2.14
C THR A 603 -2.78 -20.65 -1.36
N THR A 604 -2.89 -20.69 -0.03
CA THR A 604 -1.87 -21.23 0.87
C THR A 604 -2.37 -22.52 1.51
N HIS A 605 -1.53 -23.55 1.47
CA HIS A 605 -1.83 -24.89 1.96
C HIS A 605 -0.83 -25.30 3.02
N GLN A 606 -1.23 -25.20 4.27
CA GLN A 606 -0.47 -25.77 5.38
C GLN A 606 -0.65 -27.29 5.37
N ILE A 607 0.45 -28.03 5.34
CA ILE A 607 0.43 -29.50 5.35
C ILE A 607 1.18 -30.01 6.58
N SER A 608 0.75 -31.15 7.12
CA SER A 608 1.54 -31.82 8.15
C SER A 608 2.92 -32.14 7.56
N PRO A 609 4.03 -31.80 8.24
CA PRO A 609 5.37 -31.97 7.69
C PRO A 609 5.57 -33.37 7.14
N VAL A 610 5.92 -33.45 5.86
CA VAL A 610 6.07 -34.71 5.13
C VAL A 610 7.40 -34.71 4.38
N SER A 611 8.15 -35.79 4.53
CA SER A 611 9.40 -35.98 3.79
C SER A 611 9.11 -36.09 2.30
N ALA A 612 9.71 -35.19 1.52
CA ALA A 612 9.56 -35.16 0.08
C ALA A 612 10.79 -34.53 -0.57
N GLN A 613 11.16 -35.03 -1.74
CA GLN A 613 12.07 -34.35 -2.67
C GLN A 613 11.29 -33.71 -3.82
N TYR A 614 10.12 -34.24 -4.16
CA TYR A 614 9.31 -33.76 -5.27
C TYR A 614 7.94 -33.27 -4.78
N VAL A 615 7.50 -32.14 -5.34
CA VAL A 615 6.14 -31.61 -5.14
C VAL A 615 5.49 -31.44 -6.51
N LYS A 616 4.27 -31.94 -6.65
CA LYS A 616 3.50 -31.93 -7.90
C LYS A 616 2.11 -31.34 -7.68
N LEU A 617 1.73 -30.44 -8.57
CA LEU A 617 0.36 -29.96 -8.72
C LEU A 617 -0.32 -30.75 -9.84
N ASP A 618 -1.38 -31.46 -9.50
CA ASP A 618 -2.21 -32.23 -10.42
C ASP A 618 -3.57 -31.52 -10.55
N ILE A 619 -3.80 -30.86 -11.68
CA ILE A 619 -4.96 -29.98 -11.89
C ILE A 619 -6.09 -30.81 -12.48
N THR A 620 -7.19 -30.93 -11.75
CA THR A 620 -8.38 -31.68 -12.18
C THR A 620 -9.44 -30.77 -12.80
N ASN A 621 -9.37 -29.46 -12.55
CA ASN A 621 -10.19 -28.44 -13.19
C ASN A 621 -9.41 -27.13 -13.33
N ALA A 622 -9.02 -26.80 -14.55
CA ALA A 622 -8.19 -25.64 -14.87
C ALA A 622 -8.95 -24.30 -14.86
N GLY A 623 -10.27 -24.30 -14.62
CA GLY A 623 -11.08 -23.08 -14.60
C GLY A 623 -11.90 -22.86 -15.86
N LYS A 624 -12.43 -21.64 -16.02
CA LYS A 624 -13.53 -21.34 -16.96
C LYS A 624 -13.24 -21.64 -18.42
N ASP A 625 -12.00 -21.47 -18.87
CA ASP A 625 -11.59 -21.70 -20.25
C ASP A 625 -10.79 -23.00 -20.45
N ASN A 626 -10.69 -23.83 -19.40
CA ASN A 626 -9.97 -25.10 -19.38
C ASN A 626 -8.48 -24.97 -19.79
N VAL A 627 -7.85 -23.86 -19.42
CA VAL A 627 -6.41 -23.62 -19.60
C VAL A 627 -5.76 -23.41 -18.24
N ALA A 628 -4.81 -24.28 -17.89
CA ALA A 628 -4.09 -24.19 -16.63
C ALA A 628 -3.09 -23.04 -16.69
N ARG A 629 -3.06 -22.22 -15.63
CA ARG A 629 -2.19 -21.05 -15.49
C ARG A 629 -1.70 -20.93 -14.07
N ILE A 630 -0.42 -21.19 -13.85
CA ILE A 630 0.22 -21.10 -12.54
C ILE A 630 1.40 -20.15 -12.65
N TYR A 631 1.30 -19.01 -12.00
CA TYR A 631 2.34 -17.98 -11.97
C TYR A 631 3.45 -18.34 -10.99
N GLU A 632 3.12 -19.00 -9.88
CA GLU A 632 4.12 -19.48 -8.94
C GLU A 632 3.58 -20.67 -8.15
N LEU A 633 4.45 -21.63 -7.84
CA LEU A 633 4.25 -22.67 -6.85
C LEU A 633 5.45 -22.65 -5.89
N GLU A 634 5.22 -22.09 -4.72
CA GLU A 634 6.22 -21.97 -3.67
C GLU A 634 6.11 -23.17 -2.72
N VAL A 635 7.25 -23.73 -2.32
CA VAL A 635 7.33 -24.88 -1.41
C VAL A 635 8.18 -24.50 -0.21
N TYR A 636 7.66 -24.76 0.98
CA TYR A 636 8.32 -24.40 2.23
C TYR A 636 8.41 -25.62 3.14
N GLY A 637 9.51 -25.70 3.88
CA GLY A 637 9.75 -26.74 4.88
C GLY A 637 9.79 -26.17 6.29
N LYS A 638 9.53 -27.02 7.27
CA LYS A 638 9.67 -26.64 8.69
C LYS A 638 11.16 -26.55 9.03
N GLN A 639 11.61 -25.39 9.49
CA GLN A 639 12.96 -25.26 10.09
C GLN A 639 13.04 -25.96 11.44
#